data_AF-A0A6N6S4G9-F1
#
_entry.id   AF-A0A6N6S4G9-F1
#
_cell.length_a   1.000
_cell.length_b   1.000
_cell.length_c   1.000
_cell.angle_alpha   90.00
_cell.angle_beta   90.00
_cell.angle_gamma   90.00
#
_symmetry.space_group_name_H-M   'P 1'
#
loop_
_entity.id
_entity.type
_entity.pdbx_description
1 polymer ?
#
loop_
_entity_poly.entity_id
_entity_poly.type
_entity_poly.pdbx_seq_one_letter_code
_entity_poly.pdbx_strand_id
1 'polypeptide(L)'
;MKRTFYILTFSIFLIAQFLFINPIKSTSIASADDRWKNYYGIAWDDTSTKHIKYAKQMGYDYIAIKNGATISSYKNDSNIAGLKFFFIDPITYIPVLENHKRWVSTTQSYTQVEKDWYERNMVWKSNDPFPRNLASGYFQGTSTSYNVEWDWQQQRVIDEVVERVIALVHSYEDTTLPFTFAGILIDVPSLRGEFNYWDSVTNTAKYTGLSYWTGSDSGLLHGTITHEYATYREGKAAYLKKLASRMKQEFPNAKWVVQPWRMYSTTSIDEWVCGIKDRADKDDLTPDMLSQENSNTEFVDNASNFNSGVNITKDRVENTQHTDVTEYQNRLIAAKAGINGAWYNWFGSFMAAGAFPDFQSITEVYPRLRLIRAIPNWDNLNNIPLANRSWDGSIYQSTKNGNLQSYISSDVMFSRHWKNGKIFAVFNTINGVIKLNAGETVTSMQNTDGYFVESGDASADFNITGNEIRLKSSVTIDVDSSNSQIKGKGYIFTLKSSGTPTVITGSATNVTSNSTTLTGTVNPGGLSTTVWFEYDTISGSYSSKSATQNVSGSSDVTVSIPISGLSPAKTYYYRIVAQSAAGTTKGAEMTFTTPDTTAPNCSIGINNGDSYTKSPTVTLILSATDDIGVTDYYLSTNSTIPLATAAGWTAVTSTTSYTASIPYTLSSGDGS
;
A
#
# COMPACT_ATOMS: atom_id res chain seq x y z
N MET A 1 -57.97 46.91 20.63
CA MET A 1 -58.40 46.22 19.38
C MET A 1 -57.14 45.81 18.63
N LYS A 2 -56.97 44.51 18.32
CA LYS A 2 -55.74 43.84 17.87
C LYS A 2 -55.01 44.57 16.72
N ARG A 3 -53.69 44.73 16.81
CA ARG A 3 -52.81 45.00 15.66
C ARG A 3 -51.50 44.20 15.76
N THR A 4 -51.36 43.29 14.80
CA THR A 4 -50.21 42.44 14.50
C THR A 4 -49.10 43.29 13.85
N PHE A 5 -47.86 43.14 14.31
CA PHE A 5 -46.66 43.70 13.66
C PHE A 5 -46.09 42.69 12.66
N TYR A 6 -45.86 43.13 11.43
CA TYR A 6 -45.05 42.43 10.42
C TYR A 6 -43.58 42.85 10.58
N ILE A 7 -42.68 41.87 10.66
CA ILE A 7 -41.23 42.07 10.66
C ILE A 7 -40.72 41.96 9.21
N LEU A 8 -40.01 43.00 8.76
CA LEU A 8 -39.24 43.05 7.53
C LEU A 8 -38.01 42.13 7.62
N THR A 9 -37.83 41.23 6.65
CA THR A 9 -36.60 40.48 6.42
C THR A 9 -35.68 41.24 5.46
N PHE A 10 -34.45 41.50 5.91
CA PHE A 10 -33.34 42.08 5.15
C PHE A 10 -32.62 40.96 4.36
N SER A 11 -32.49 41.10 3.05
CA SER A 11 -31.69 40.19 2.21
C SER A 11 -30.25 40.68 2.10
N ILE A 12 -29.30 39.88 2.60
CA ILE A 12 -27.86 40.11 2.43
C ILE A 12 -27.40 39.39 1.15
N PHE A 13 -26.90 40.15 0.18
CA PHE A 13 -26.16 39.65 -0.97
C PHE A 13 -24.75 39.24 -0.52
N LEU A 14 -24.41 37.96 -0.65
CA LEU A 14 -23.04 37.47 -0.47
C LEU A 14 -22.42 37.22 -1.85
N ILE A 15 -21.43 38.04 -2.21
CA ILE A 15 -20.59 37.85 -3.40
C ILE A 15 -19.57 36.75 -3.06
N ALA A 16 -19.71 35.57 -3.67
CA ALA A 16 -18.72 34.51 -3.59
C ALA A 16 -17.59 34.76 -4.61
N GLN A 17 -16.41 35.13 -4.11
CA GLN A 17 -15.17 35.14 -4.87
C GLN A 17 -14.73 33.69 -5.14
N PHE A 18 -14.64 33.30 -6.41
CA PHE A 18 -14.07 32.03 -6.83
C PHE A 18 -12.55 32.03 -6.59
N LEU A 19 -12.12 31.48 -5.46
CA LEU A 19 -10.74 31.05 -5.26
C LEU A 19 -10.53 29.75 -6.06
N PHE A 20 -9.72 29.81 -7.11
CA PHE A 20 -9.18 28.63 -7.77
C PHE A 20 -8.25 27.90 -6.78
N ILE A 21 -8.83 26.95 -6.05
CA ILE A 21 -8.07 25.99 -5.24
C ILE A 21 -7.42 25.01 -6.21
N ASN A 22 -6.09 25.00 -6.26
CA ASN A 22 -5.30 23.95 -6.91
C ASN A 22 -5.85 22.57 -6.50
N PRO A 23 -5.95 21.58 -7.41
CA PRO A 23 -6.47 20.28 -7.04
C PRO A 23 -5.61 19.70 -5.92
N ILE A 24 -6.24 19.52 -4.76
CA ILE A 24 -5.70 18.75 -3.65
C ILE A 24 -5.26 17.41 -4.25
N LYS A 25 -3.94 17.13 -4.22
CA LYS A 25 -3.41 15.80 -4.54
C LYS A 25 -4.23 14.81 -3.73
N SER A 26 -5.03 13.96 -4.38
CA SER A 26 -5.87 12.99 -3.69
C SER A 26 -4.97 12.12 -2.82
N THR A 27 -5.24 12.13 -1.51
CA THR A 27 -4.62 11.19 -0.59
C THR A 27 -5.36 9.87 -0.73
N SER A 28 -5.08 9.09 -1.79
CA SER A 28 -5.52 7.71 -1.85
C SER A 28 -4.68 6.89 -0.87
N ILE A 29 -5.13 6.82 0.37
CA ILE A 29 -4.69 5.77 1.30
C ILE A 29 -5.38 4.50 0.79
N ALA A 30 -4.63 3.52 0.29
CA ALA A 30 -5.24 2.28 -0.17
C ALA A 30 -5.86 1.58 1.05
N SER A 31 -7.16 1.33 0.97
CA SER A 31 -7.85 0.60 2.03
C SER A 31 -7.58 -0.89 1.87
N ALA A 32 -7.85 -1.70 2.91
CA ALA A 32 -7.79 -3.17 2.79
C ALA A 32 -8.68 -3.72 1.65
N ASP A 33 -9.61 -2.91 1.12
CA ASP A 33 -10.50 -3.20 0.00
C ASP A 33 -9.81 -3.09 -1.38
N ASP A 34 -8.67 -2.40 -1.54
CA ASP A 34 -8.09 -2.16 -2.87
C ASP A 34 -7.32 -3.34 -3.48
N ARG A 35 -7.17 -4.46 -2.76
CA ARG A 35 -6.37 -5.60 -3.23
C ARG A 35 -6.87 -6.22 -4.53
N TRP A 36 -8.16 -6.10 -4.84
CA TRP A 36 -8.74 -6.61 -6.09
C TRP A 36 -8.18 -5.93 -7.34
N LYS A 37 -7.64 -4.70 -7.19
CA LYS A 37 -6.98 -3.96 -8.27
C LYS A 37 -5.60 -4.53 -8.62
N ASN A 38 -4.99 -5.35 -7.75
CA ASN A 38 -3.77 -6.10 -8.05
C ASN A 38 -4.11 -7.54 -8.42
N TYR A 39 -4.37 -7.76 -9.71
CA TYR A 39 -4.73 -9.06 -10.24
C TYR A 39 -3.75 -9.52 -11.32
N TYR A 40 -3.63 -10.84 -11.45
CA TYR A 40 -2.89 -11.46 -12.54
C TYR A 40 -3.87 -11.94 -13.61
N GLY A 41 -4.10 -11.10 -14.62
CA GLY A 41 -4.91 -11.43 -15.79
C GLY A 41 -4.06 -12.17 -16.82
N ILE A 42 -4.51 -13.36 -17.19
CA ILE A 42 -3.75 -14.33 -18.00
C ILE A 42 -3.13 -13.69 -19.23
N ALA A 43 -1.87 -14.02 -19.50
CA ALA A 43 -1.11 -13.46 -20.60
C ALA A 43 -0.70 -14.48 -21.70
N TRP A 44 -1.19 -15.73 -21.65
CA TRP A 44 -0.78 -16.82 -22.59
C TRP A 44 -1.69 -18.07 -22.55
N ASP A 45 -1.39 -19.07 -23.39
CA ASP A 45 -1.91 -20.46 -23.37
C ASP A 45 -1.19 -21.37 -22.36
N ASP A 46 -0.99 -20.89 -21.13
CA ASP A 46 -0.34 -21.69 -20.08
C ASP A 46 -1.35 -22.43 -19.18
N THR A 47 -0.86 -23.41 -18.43
CA THR A 47 -1.72 -24.20 -17.53
C THR A 47 -2.12 -23.42 -16.27
N SER A 48 -3.30 -23.72 -15.72
CA SER A 48 -3.81 -23.13 -14.47
C SER A 48 -2.79 -23.19 -13.33
N THR A 49 -2.14 -24.34 -13.12
CA THR A 49 -1.10 -24.54 -12.10
C THR A 49 0.07 -23.55 -12.21
N LYS A 50 0.51 -23.27 -13.44
CA LYS A 50 1.62 -22.33 -13.67
C LYS A 50 1.19 -20.87 -13.44
N HIS A 51 -0.03 -20.52 -13.84
CA HIS A 51 -0.61 -19.21 -13.50
C HIS A 51 -0.69 -19.00 -12.00
N ILE A 52 -1.19 -20.00 -11.26
CA ILE A 52 -1.29 -19.97 -9.80
C ILE A 52 0.10 -19.81 -9.17
N LYS A 53 1.09 -20.57 -9.66
CA LYS A 53 2.48 -20.50 -9.17
C LYS A 53 3.06 -19.09 -9.30
N TYR A 54 3.00 -18.49 -10.49
CA TYR A 54 3.49 -17.13 -10.70
C TYR A 54 2.71 -16.09 -9.90
N ALA A 55 1.38 -16.18 -9.91
CA ALA A 55 0.50 -15.26 -9.21
C ALA A 55 0.86 -15.21 -7.71
N LYS A 56 1.00 -16.37 -7.07
CA LYS A 56 1.37 -16.45 -5.65
C LYS A 56 2.78 -15.91 -5.40
N GLN A 57 3.75 -16.22 -6.25
CA GLN A 57 5.13 -15.75 -6.10
C GLN A 57 5.22 -14.22 -6.11
N MET A 58 4.50 -13.59 -7.04
CA MET A 58 4.50 -12.13 -7.20
C MET A 58 3.51 -11.40 -6.28
N GLY A 59 2.85 -12.16 -5.39
CA GLY A 59 2.00 -11.61 -4.35
C GLY A 59 0.58 -11.25 -4.79
N TYR A 60 0.09 -11.73 -5.93
CA TYR A 60 -1.30 -11.54 -6.34
C TYR A 60 -2.25 -12.33 -5.44
N ASP A 61 -3.34 -11.69 -5.00
CA ASP A 61 -4.46 -12.35 -4.31
C ASP A 61 -5.60 -12.68 -5.30
N TYR A 62 -5.54 -12.12 -6.51
CA TYR A 62 -6.58 -12.20 -7.53
C TYR A 62 -5.98 -12.68 -8.85
N ILE A 63 -6.64 -13.63 -9.51
CA ILE A 63 -6.28 -14.12 -10.83
C ILE A 63 -7.45 -13.93 -11.79
N ALA A 64 -7.19 -13.82 -13.09
CA ALA A 64 -8.26 -13.93 -14.07
C ALA A 64 -8.30 -15.34 -14.67
N ILE A 65 -9.49 -15.80 -15.02
CA ILE A 65 -9.73 -17.04 -15.75
C ILE A 65 -10.21 -16.65 -17.13
N LYS A 66 -9.57 -17.20 -18.17
CA LYS A 66 -9.94 -17.00 -19.57
C LYS A 66 -10.81 -18.13 -20.08
N ASN A 67 -11.54 -17.85 -21.15
CA ASN A 67 -12.32 -18.87 -21.86
C ASN A 67 -11.41 -20.01 -22.35
N GLY A 68 -11.93 -21.24 -22.31
CA GLY A 68 -11.20 -22.47 -22.64
C GLY A 68 -10.50 -23.14 -21.46
N ALA A 69 -10.35 -22.46 -20.31
CA ALA A 69 -9.95 -23.13 -19.08
C ALA A 69 -11.06 -24.09 -18.60
N THR A 70 -10.67 -25.26 -18.10
CA THR A 70 -11.62 -26.23 -17.53
C THR A 70 -11.79 -26.01 -16.03
N ILE A 71 -12.99 -26.21 -15.52
CA ILE A 71 -13.31 -26.11 -14.08
C ILE A 71 -12.35 -26.98 -13.25
N SER A 72 -12.11 -28.22 -13.71
CA SER A 72 -11.26 -29.19 -13.04
C SER A 72 -9.79 -28.76 -12.97
N SER A 73 -9.30 -27.98 -13.94
CA SER A 73 -7.91 -27.49 -13.94
C SER A 73 -7.60 -26.57 -12.76
N TYR A 74 -8.60 -25.85 -12.23
CA TYR A 74 -8.44 -25.01 -11.05
C TYR A 74 -8.80 -25.78 -9.77
N LYS A 75 -9.97 -26.43 -9.72
CA LYS A 75 -10.46 -27.11 -8.50
C LYS A 75 -9.55 -28.23 -7.99
N ASN A 76 -8.82 -28.90 -8.88
CA ASN A 76 -7.91 -29.98 -8.48
C ASN A 76 -6.55 -29.48 -7.96
N ASP A 77 -6.27 -28.18 -8.02
CA ASP A 77 -5.01 -27.61 -7.58
C ASP A 77 -5.17 -26.97 -6.19
N SER A 78 -4.67 -27.65 -5.15
CA SER A 78 -4.69 -27.12 -3.77
C SER A 78 -4.03 -25.74 -3.62
N ASN A 79 -3.18 -25.34 -4.57
CA ASN A 79 -2.57 -24.02 -4.58
C ASN A 79 -3.55 -22.90 -4.95
N ILE A 80 -4.82 -23.16 -5.29
CA ILE A 80 -5.83 -22.09 -5.40
C ILE A 80 -6.22 -21.49 -4.04
N ALA A 81 -5.91 -22.18 -2.93
CA ALA A 81 -6.34 -21.77 -1.61
C ALA A 81 -5.99 -20.29 -1.32
N GLY A 82 -7.02 -19.52 -0.98
CA GLY A 82 -6.94 -18.10 -0.64
C GLY A 82 -6.94 -17.13 -1.82
N LEU A 83 -6.91 -17.62 -3.07
CA LEU A 83 -7.06 -16.77 -4.26
C LEU A 83 -8.53 -16.42 -4.50
N LYS A 84 -8.75 -15.29 -5.16
CA LYS A 84 -10.05 -14.95 -5.75
C LYS A 84 -9.91 -14.85 -7.26
N PHE A 85 -11.00 -15.04 -7.99
CA PHE A 85 -10.94 -15.08 -9.44
C PHE A 85 -11.88 -14.11 -10.15
N PHE A 86 -11.38 -13.52 -11.22
CA PHE A 86 -12.16 -12.84 -12.23
C PHE A 86 -12.44 -13.75 -13.42
N PHE A 87 -13.54 -13.55 -14.14
CA PHE A 87 -13.69 -14.09 -15.50
C PHE A 87 -13.41 -13.03 -16.55
N ILE A 88 -12.63 -13.39 -17.57
CA ILE A 88 -12.46 -12.59 -18.78
C ILE A 88 -13.57 -12.95 -19.76
N ASP A 89 -14.42 -11.99 -20.13
CA ASP A 89 -15.50 -12.15 -21.13
C ASP A 89 -16.34 -13.42 -20.97
N PRO A 90 -17.05 -13.59 -19.83
CA PRO A 90 -17.80 -14.81 -19.54
C PRO A 90 -18.87 -15.13 -20.60
N ILE A 91 -19.34 -14.14 -21.36
CA ILE A 91 -20.32 -14.32 -22.46
C ILE A 91 -19.84 -15.22 -23.60
N THR A 92 -18.54 -15.50 -23.63
CA THR A 92 -17.91 -16.30 -24.68
C THR A 92 -17.77 -17.77 -24.30
N TYR A 93 -18.04 -18.10 -23.04
CA TYR A 93 -17.82 -19.44 -22.49
C TYR A 93 -18.87 -20.42 -23.00
N ILE A 94 -18.43 -21.65 -23.27
CA ILE A 94 -19.29 -22.73 -23.78
C ILE A 94 -20.53 -22.97 -22.91
N PRO A 95 -20.47 -22.98 -21.56
CA PRO A 95 -21.68 -23.05 -20.73
C PRO A 95 -22.67 -21.89 -20.93
N VAL A 96 -22.19 -20.67 -21.20
CA VAL A 96 -23.04 -19.50 -21.44
C VAL A 96 -23.68 -19.54 -22.83
N LEU A 97 -22.99 -20.19 -23.79
CA LEU A 97 -23.48 -20.49 -25.13
C LEU A 97 -24.31 -21.80 -25.20
N GLU A 98 -24.72 -22.38 -24.07
CA GLU A 98 -25.48 -23.64 -24.03
C GLU A 98 -24.83 -24.78 -24.85
N ASN A 99 -23.52 -24.92 -24.73
CA ASN A 99 -22.69 -25.89 -25.48
C ASN A 99 -22.56 -25.61 -26.98
N HIS A 100 -23.00 -24.46 -27.48
CA HIS A 100 -22.72 -23.99 -28.83
C HIS A 100 -21.38 -23.25 -28.89
N LYS A 101 -20.86 -23.02 -30.11
CA LYS A 101 -19.56 -22.37 -30.33
C LYS A 101 -19.76 -20.90 -30.65
N ARG A 102 -18.88 -20.02 -30.14
CA ARG A 102 -18.85 -18.61 -30.53
C ARG A 102 -18.49 -18.45 -32.02
N TRP A 103 -17.61 -19.31 -32.53
CA TRP A 103 -17.15 -19.30 -33.91
C TRP A 103 -18.05 -20.16 -34.81
N VAL A 104 -18.58 -19.55 -35.87
CA VAL A 104 -19.41 -20.21 -36.88
C VAL A 104 -18.73 -20.16 -38.24
N SER A 105 -18.96 -21.19 -39.06
CA SER A 105 -18.39 -21.31 -40.39
C SER A 105 -19.48 -21.45 -41.45
N THR A 106 -19.37 -20.66 -42.52
CA THR A 106 -20.25 -20.77 -43.71
C THR A 106 -20.03 -22.04 -44.52
N THR A 107 -19.00 -22.83 -44.21
CA THR A 107 -18.71 -24.11 -44.88
C THR A 107 -19.02 -25.32 -43.99
N GLN A 108 -19.37 -25.11 -42.72
CA GLN A 108 -19.73 -26.18 -41.80
C GLN A 108 -21.23 -26.53 -41.92
N SER A 109 -21.55 -27.81 -41.76
CA SER A 109 -22.93 -28.29 -41.61
C SER A 109 -23.40 -28.17 -40.16
N TYR A 110 -24.64 -27.75 -39.97
CA TYR A 110 -25.28 -27.59 -38.67
C TYR A 110 -26.61 -28.32 -38.64
N THR A 111 -26.93 -28.91 -37.48
CA THR A 111 -28.24 -29.48 -37.19
C THR A 111 -29.31 -28.39 -37.14
N GLN A 112 -30.58 -28.75 -37.31
CA GLN A 112 -31.66 -27.77 -37.21
C GLN A 112 -31.74 -27.13 -35.81
N VAL A 113 -31.49 -27.92 -34.75
CA VAL A 113 -31.47 -27.42 -33.37
C VAL A 113 -30.40 -26.34 -33.18
N GLU A 114 -29.19 -26.54 -33.71
CA GLU A 114 -28.14 -25.52 -33.64
C GLU A 114 -28.54 -24.26 -34.40
N LYS A 115 -29.10 -24.40 -35.61
CA LYS A 115 -29.57 -23.25 -36.42
C LYS A 115 -30.62 -22.46 -35.66
N ASP A 116 -31.67 -23.12 -35.18
CA ASP A 116 -32.76 -22.51 -34.44
C ASP A 116 -32.24 -21.77 -33.19
N TRP A 117 -31.23 -22.33 -32.52
CA TRP A 117 -30.60 -21.71 -31.37
C TRP A 117 -29.86 -20.42 -31.73
N TYR A 118 -28.98 -20.44 -32.73
CA TYR A 118 -28.25 -19.23 -33.14
C TYR A 118 -29.20 -18.16 -33.65
N GLU A 119 -30.14 -18.55 -34.51
CA GLU A 119 -31.13 -17.65 -35.10
C GLU A 119 -32.02 -16.99 -34.05
N ARG A 120 -32.26 -17.65 -32.91
CA ARG A 120 -33.04 -17.09 -31.81
C ARG A 120 -32.24 -16.14 -30.91
N ASN A 121 -30.91 -16.27 -30.84
CA ASN A 121 -30.09 -15.62 -29.80
C ASN A 121 -29.04 -14.64 -30.34
N MET A 122 -28.69 -14.72 -31.62
CA MET A 122 -27.64 -13.91 -32.24
C MET A 122 -28.23 -12.86 -33.17
N VAL A 123 -27.51 -11.76 -33.37
CA VAL A 123 -27.96 -10.64 -34.19
C VAL A 123 -28.12 -11.04 -35.65
N TRP A 124 -29.27 -10.71 -36.24
CA TRP A 124 -29.50 -10.84 -37.68
C TRP A 124 -29.09 -9.57 -38.43
N LYS A 125 -28.33 -9.74 -39.51
CA LYS A 125 -27.94 -8.70 -40.46
C LYS A 125 -28.68 -8.77 -41.81
N SER A 126 -29.19 -9.94 -42.20
CA SER A 126 -29.91 -10.15 -43.47
C SER A 126 -30.90 -11.33 -43.36
N ASN A 127 -31.72 -11.54 -44.39
CA ASN A 127 -32.60 -12.70 -44.52
C ASN A 127 -31.96 -13.86 -45.32
N ASP A 128 -30.64 -13.86 -45.46
CA ASP A 128 -29.92 -14.94 -46.15
C ASP A 128 -29.99 -16.25 -45.34
N PRO A 129 -29.80 -17.42 -45.97
CA PRO A 129 -29.76 -18.68 -45.23
C PRO A 129 -28.66 -18.73 -44.17
N PHE A 130 -28.95 -19.35 -43.01
CA PHE A 130 -27.95 -19.60 -41.97
C PHE A 130 -26.67 -20.26 -42.51
N PRO A 131 -25.47 -19.83 -42.05
CA PRO A 131 -25.24 -18.79 -41.04
C PRO A 131 -25.15 -17.35 -41.59
N ARG A 132 -25.33 -17.13 -42.89
CA ARG A 132 -25.05 -15.84 -43.55
C ARG A 132 -25.98 -14.71 -43.11
N ASN A 133 -27.17 -15.02 -42.58
CA ASN A 133 -28.05 -14.05 -41.93
C ASN A 133 -27.44 -13.41 -40.68
N LEU A 134 -26.49 -14.05 -39.99
CA LEU A 134 -25.98 -13.55 -38.71
C LEU A 134 -24.94 -12.46 -38.90
N ALA A 135 -25.03 -11.39 -38.09
CA ALA A 135 -24.03 -10.35 -38.04
C ALA A 135 -22.68 -10.95 -37.62
N SER A 136 -21.64 -10.60 -38.38
CA SER A 136 -20.29 -11.12 -38.15
C SER A 136 -19.51 -10.18 -37.24
N GLY A 137 -18.80 -10.73 -36.26
CA GLY A 137 -17.70 -10.03 -35.61
C GLY A 137 -16.35 -10.37 -36.25
N TYR A 138 -15.29 -10.48 -35.45
CA TYR A 138 -13.96 -10.93 -35.88
C TYR A 138 -13.98 -12.22 -36.71
N PHE A 139 -13.05 -12.29 -37.67
CA PHE A 139 -12.84 -13.43 -38.56
C PHE A 139 -11.53 -14.16 -38.23
N GLN A 140 -11.49 -15.48 -38.38
CA GLN A 140 -10.26 -16.28 -38.18
C GLN A 140 -9.35 -16.25 -39.42
N GLY A 141 -8.97 -15.05 -39.86
CA GLY A 141 -8.11 -14.85 -41.03
C GLY A 141 -8.70 -15.31 -42.38
N THR A 142 -9.99 -15.69 -42.41
CA THR A 142 -10.70 -16.16 -43.61
C THR A 142 -12.10 -15.56 -43.66
N SER A 143 -12.69 -15.44 -44.85
CA SER A 143 -14.05 -14.92 -45.01
C SER A 143 -15.16 -15.88 -44.54
N THR A 144 -14.81 -17.13 -44.24
CA THR A 144 -15.77 -18.20 -44.01
C THR A 144 -15.99 -18.50 -42.53
N SER A 145 -15.10 -18.10 -41.62
CA SER A 145 -15.20 -18.33 -40.18
C SER A 145 -15.17 -17.02 -39.39
N TYR A 146 -16.22 -16.76 -38.63
CA TYR A 146 -16.38 -15.55 -37.81
C TYR A 146 -17.06 -15.83 -36.47
N ASN A 147 -16.87 -14.96 -35.49
CA ASN A 147 -17.60 -15.02 -34.23
C ASN A 147 -18.99 -14.38 -34.36
N VAL A 148 -19.99 -14.96 -33.71
CA VAL A 148 -21.34 -14.38 -33.62
C VAL A 148 -21.46 -13.44 -32.43
N GLU A 149 -22.34 -12.45 -32.57
CA GLU A 149 -22.66 -11.48 -31.53
C GLU A 149 -24.08 -11.70 -31.00
N TRP A 150 -24.22 -11.70 -29.67
CA TRP A 150 -25.50 -11.81 -28.98
C TRP A 150 -26.45 -10.68 -29.37
N ASP A 151 -27.74 -11.00 -29.57
CA ASP A 151 -28.77 -10.00 -29.84
C ASP A 151 -29.25 -9.33 -28.55
N TRP A 152 -28.49 -8.35 -28.08
CA TRP A 152 -28.82 -7.59 -26.88
C TRP A 152 -30.06 -6.71 -27.01
N GLN A 153 -30.66 -6.58 -28.21
CA GLN A 153 -31.92 -5.86 -28.33
C GLN A 153 -33.12 -6.65 -27.80
N GLN A 154 -32.96 -7.95 -27.58
CA GLN A 154 -33.98 -8.79 -26.96
C GLN A 154 -33.77 -8.87 -25.43
N GLN A 155 -34.75 -8.42 -24.64
CA GLN A 155 -34.71 -8.52 -23.18
C GLN A 155 -34.57 -9.98 -22.72
N ARG A 156 -35.22 -10.92 -23.40
CA ARG A 156 -35.11 -12.35 -23.12
C ARG A 156 -33.66 -12.84 -23.21
N VAL A 157 -32.92 -12.43 -24.25
CA VAL A 157 -31.51 -12.83 -24.43
C VAL A 157 -30.66 -12.28 -23.29
N ILE A 158 -30.87 -11.01 -22.93
CA ILE A 158 -30.19 -10.39 -21.78
C ILE A 158 -30.42 -11.21 -20.51
N ASP A 159 -31.68 -11.57 -20.22
CA ASP A 159 -32.07 -12.27 -19.00
C ASP A 159 -31.45 -13.66 -18.90
N GLU A 160 -31.55 -14.43 -19.98
CA GLU A 160 -31.00 -15.79 -20.05
C GLU A 160 -29.48 -15.78 -19.94
N VAL A 161 -28.79 -14.88 -20.67
CA VAL A 161 -27.32 -14.84 -20.65
C VAL A 161 -26.80 -14.42 -19.27
N VAL A 162 -27.43 -13.44 -18.63
CA VAL A 162 -27.03 -13.02 -17.27
C VAL A 162 -27.11 -14.18 -16.29
N GLU A 163 -28.20 -14.95 -16.26
CA GLU A 163 -28.31 -16.10 -15.34
C GLU A 163 -27.35 -17.23 -15.69
N ARG A 164 -27.05 -17.46 -16.98
CA ARG A 164 -26.00 -18.43 -17.37
C ARG A 164 -24.62 -17.99 -16.91
N VAL A 165 -24.30 -16.70 -16.92
CA VAL A 165 -23.06 -16.17 -16.35
C VAL A 165 -23.01 -16.40 -14.83
N ILE A 166 -24.11 -16.16 -14.11
CA ILE A 166 -24.18 -16.44 -12.67
C ILE A 166 -23.99 -17.94 -12.38
N ALA A 167 -24.61 -18.83 -13.16
CA ALA A 167 -24.42 -20.27 -13.02
C ALA A 167 -22.97 -20.70 -13.32
N LEU A 168 -22.33 -20.10 -14.32
CA LEU A 168 -20.90 -20.34 -14.61
C LEU A 168 -20.03 -19.97 -13.41
N VAL A 169 -20.28 -18.83 -12.76
CA VAL A 169 -19.56 -18.41 -11.54
C VAL A 169 -19.65 -19.45 -10.43
N HIS A 170 -20.86 -19.86 -10.08
CA HIS A 170 -21.08 -20.89 -9.05
C HIS A 170 -20.35 -22.20 -9.35
N SER A 171 -20.20 -22.56 -10.63
CA SER A 171 -19.49 -23.79 -11.01
C SER A 171 -17.98 -23.78 -10.66
N TYR A 172 -17.37 -22.59 -10.58
CA TYR A 172 -15.94 -22.42 -10.27
C TYR A 172 -15.66 -22.17 -8.78
N GLU A 173 -16.62 -21.68 -8.00
CA GLU A 173 -16.41 -21.45 -6.58
C GLU A 173 -16.10 -22.76 -5.84
N ASP A 174 -15.13 -22.70 -4.92
CA ASP A 174 -14.78 -23.78 -4.01
C ASP A 174 -14.68 -23.21 -2.59
N THR A 175 -15.64 -23.57 -1.73
CA THR A 175 -15.68 -23.11 -0.34
C THR A 175 -14.77 -23.92 0.57
N THR A 176 -14.32 -25.12 0.14
CA THR A 176 -13.42 -25.98 0.92
C THR A 176 -11.97 -25.50 0.83
N LEU A 177 -11.60 -24.95 -0.32
CA LEU A 177 -10.36 -24.23 -0.57
C LEU A 177 -10.72 -22.81 -0.98
N PRO A 178 -10.84 -21.83 -0.05
CA PRO A 178 -11.58 -20.57 -0.25
C PRO A 178 -11.14 -19.84 -1.53
N PHE A 179 -11.82 -20.17 -2.62
CA PHE A 179 -11.57 -19.76 -3.99
C PHE A 179 -12.89 -19.21 -4.51
N THR A 180 -13.00 -17.89 -4.45
CA THR A 180 -14.28 -17.18 -4.53
C THR A 180 -14.27 -16.16 -5.65
N PHE A 181 -15.46 -15.87 -6.16
CA PHE A 181 -15.61 -14.94 -7.26
C PHE A 181 -15.28 -13.51 -6.84
N ALA A 182 -14.47 -12.83 -7.65
CA ALA A 182 -14.08 -11.43 -7.47
C ALA A 182 -14.77 -10.49 -8.46
N GLY A 183 -15.21 -10.98 -9.61
CA GLY A 183 -15.77 -10.11 -10.64
C GLY A 183 -15.52 -10.54 -12.08
N ILE A 184 -15.69 -9.61 -13.00
CA ILE A 184 -15.42 -9.81 -14.44
C ILE A 184 -14.43 -8.80 -14.96
N LEU A 185 -13.63 -9.21 -15.95
CA LEU A 185 -12.84 -8.35 -16.80
C LEU A 185 -13.45 -8.42 -18.22
N ILE A 186 -13.58 -7.27 -18.87
CA ILE A 186 -14.15 -7.18 -20.22
C ILE A 186 -13.10 -6.61 -21.17
N ASP A 187 -12.72 -7.41 -22.16
CA ASP A 187 -11.70 -7.08 -23.16
C ASP A 187 -12.32 -6.26 -24.30
N VAL A 188 -11.64 -5.17 -24.68
CA VAL A 188 -12.01 -4.18 -25.72
C VAL A 188 -13.52 -3.95 -25.91
N PRO A 189 -14.26 -3.55 -24.86
CA PRO A 189 -15.72 -3.49 -24.98
C PRO A 189 -16.16 -2.30 -25.82
N SER A 190 -17.14 -2.53 -26.70
CA SER A 190 -17.87 -1.48 -27.40
C SER A 190 -19.37 -1.61 -27.17
N LEU A 191 -20.03 -0.49 -26.84
CA LEU A 191 -21.50 -0.43 -26.84
C LEU A 191 -22.08 -0.66 -28.23
N ARG A 192 -21.31 -0.39 -29.30
CA ARG A 192 -21.74 -0.58 -30.69
C ARG A 192 -21.68 -2.03 -31.15
N GLY A 193 -21.12 -2.92 -30.33
CA GLY A 193 -20.79 -4.28 -30.72
C GLY A 193 -19.45 -4.39 -31.44
N GLU A 194 -18.95 -5.62 -31.53
CA GLU A 194 -17.67 -5.97 -32.14
C GLU A 194 -17.85 -6.41 -33.60
N PHE A 195 -18.61 -5.66 -34.39
CA PHE A 195 -18.97 -6.08 -35.74
C PHE A 195 -17.84 -5.86 -36.74
N ASN A 196 -17.63 -6.84 -37.63
CA ASN A 196 -16.71 -6.71 -38.75
C ASN A 196 -17.36 -7.26 -40.03
N TYR A 197 -17.00 -6.69 -41.18
CA TYR A 197 -17.28 -7.28 -42.49
C TYR A 197 -15.99 -7.77 -43.15
N TRP A 198 -16.11 -8.76 -44.04
CA TRP A 198 -14.99 -9.19 -44.86
C TRP A 198 -14.89 -8.33 -46.10
N ASP A 199 -13.81 -7.57 -46.23
CA ASP A 199 -13.51 -6.82 -47.44
C ASP A 199 -12.84 -7.74 -48.47
N SER A 200 -13.55 -8.04 -49.56
CA SER A 200 -13.05 -8.90 -50.62
C SER A 200 -11.94 -8.27 -51.45
N VAL A 201 -11.83 -6.93 -51.46
CA VAL A 201 -10.78 -6.21 -52.20
C VAL A 201 -9.46 -6.32 -51.46
N THR A 202 -9.48 -6.07 -50.15
CA THR A 202 -8.27 -6.12 -49.31
C THR A 202 -8.05 -7.48 -48.66
N ASN A 203 -8.94 -8.45 -48.89
CA ASN A 203 -8.95 -9.79 -48.32
C ASN A 203 -8.70 -9.81 -46.79
N THR A 204 -9.36 -8.89 -46.09
CA THR A 204 -9.15 -8.64 -44.65
C THR A 204 -10.47 -8.26 -43.97
N ALA A 205 -10.58 -8.55 -42.68
CA ALA A 205 -11.69 -8.07 -41.86
C ALA A 205 -11.60 -6.55 -41.62
N LYS A 206 -12.74 -5.87 -41.59
CA LYS A 206 -12.86 -4.43 -41.32
C LYS A 206 -13.92 -4.18 -40.26
N TYR A 207 -13.55 -3.41 -39.24
CA TYR A 207 -14.47 -2.97 -38.19
C TYR A 207 -15.63 -2.15 -38.77
N THR A 208 -16.83 -2.37 -38.26
CA THR A 208 -18.04 -1.69 -38.71
C THR A 208 -19.11 -1.63 -37.61
N GLY A 209 -20.21 -0.96 -37.89
CA GLY A 209 -21.44 -1.03 -37.09
C GLY A 209 -22.53 -1.80 -37.81
N LEU A 210 -23.58 -2.16 -37.08
CA LEU A 210 -24.70 -2.94 -37.63
C LEU A 210 -25.40 -2.26 -38.82
N SER A 211 -25.36 -0.92 -38.85
CA SER A 211 -25.90 -0.09 -39.93
C SER A 211 -25.27 -0.34 -41.29
N TYR A 212 -24.08 -0.96 -41.34
CA TYR A 212 -23.47 -1.36 -42.60
C TYR A 212 -24.34 -2.37 -43.38
N TRP A 213 -25.05 -3.26 -42.67
CA TRP A 213 -25.95 -4.23 -43.30
C TRP A 213 -27.41 -3.79 -43.24
N THR A 214 -27.86 -3.22 -42.14
CA THR A 214 -29.29 -2.97 -41.90
C THR A 214 -29.70 -1.51 -42.12
N GLY A 215 -28.75 -0.62 -42.41
CA GLY A 215 -29.00 0.82 -42.56
C GLY A 215 -29.26 1.57 -41.24
N SER A 216 -29.30 0.88 -40.09
CA SER A 216 -29.51 1.47 -38.77
C SER A 216 -28.73 0.72 -37.68
N ASP A 217 -28.61 1.28 -36.47
CA ASP A 217 -27.98 0.59 -35.32
C ASP A 217 -28.92 -0.46 -34.71
N SER A 218 -29.52 -1.30 -35.54
CA SER A 218 -30.49 -2.32 -35.15
C SER A 218 -30.36 -3.57 -36.01
N GLY A 219 -30.52 -4.74 -35.38
CA GLY A 219 -30.63 -6.01 -36.09
C GLY A 219 -31.97 -6.11 -36.82
N LEU A 220 -32.10 -7.12 -37.68
CA LEU A 220 -33.37 -7.41 -38.34
C LEU A 220 -34.31 -8.20 -37.43
N LEU A 221 -35.58 -7.82 -37.46
CA LEU A 221 -36.66 -8.63 -36.89
C LEU A 221 -36.97 -9.79 -37.85
N HIS A 222 -37.16 -10.99 -37.30
CA HIS A 222 -37.61 -12.15 -38.04
C HIS A 222 -38.37 -13.11 -37.12
N GLY A 223 -39.48 -13.67 -37.60
CA GLY A 223 -40.23 -14.71 -36.88
C GLY A 223 -40.66 -14.25 -35.49
N THR A 224 -40.09 -14.86 -34.45
CA THR A 224 -40.42 -14.61 -33.04
C THR A 224 -39.47 -13.62 -32.33
N ILE A 225 -38.49 -13.04 -33.04
CA ILE A 225 -37.57 -12.06 -32.48
C ILE A 225 -38.32 -10.78 -32.13
N THR A 226 -38.13 -10.28 -30.91
CA THR A 226 -38.62 -8.98 -30.44
C THR A 226 -37.45 -8.11 -30.03
N HIS A 227 -37.53 -6.80 -30.34
CA HIS A 227 -36.55 -5.82 -29.89
C HIS A 227 -37.21 -4.85 -28.93
N GLU A 228 -36.94 -5.01 -27.63
CA GLU A 228 -37.38 -4.07 -26.58
C GLU A 228 -36.47 -2.83 -26.52
N TYR A 229 -35.27 -2.92 -27.08
CA TYR A 229 -34.32 -1.82 -27.19
C TYR A 229 -34.23 -1.31 -28.63
N ALA A 230 -34.40 0.01 -28.78
CA ALA A 230 -34.46 0.67 -30.09
C ALA A 230 -33.16 0.56 -30.89
N THR A 231 -32.02 0.37 -30.23
CA THR A 231 -30.72 0.17 -30.87
C THR A 231 -29.91 -0.91 -30.16
N TYR A 232 -28.95 -1.47 -30.86
CA TYR A 232 -27.98 -2.41 -30.29
C TYR A 232 -27.24 -1.81 -29.10
N ARG A 233 -26.87 -0.52 -29.17
CA ARG A 233 -26.21 0.19 -28.06
C ARG A 233 -27.03 0.24 -26.80
N GLU A 234 -28.33 0.54 -26.92
CA GLU A 234 -29.22 0.55 -25.75
C GLU A 234 -29.39 -0.85 -25.16
N GLY A 235 -29.49 -1.88 -26.02
CA GLY A 235 -29.50 -3.28 -25.59
C GLY A 235 -28.22 -3.69 -24.86
N LYS A 236 -27.04 -3.37 -25.41
CA LYS A 236 -25.74 -3.68 -24.79
C LYS A 236 -25.57 -2.95 -23.46
N ALA A 237 -25.98 -1.69 -23.37
CA ALA A 237 -25.98 -0.93 -22.12
C ALA A 237 -26.90 -1.57 -21.08
N ALA A 238 -28.10 -2.00 -21.47
CA ALA A 238 -29.03 -2.70 -20.58
C ALA A 238 -28.48 -4.05 -20.09
N TYR A 239 -27.84 -4.83 -20.97
CA TYR A 239 -27.14 -6.06 -20.60
C TYR A 239 -26.10 -5.81 -19.50
N LEU A 240 -25.21 -4.84 -19.69
CA LEU A 240 -24.13 -4.56 -18.75
C LEU A 240 -24.67 -4.08 -17.39
N LYS A 241 -25.66 -3.19 -17.38
CA LYS A 241 -26.32 -2.75 -16.14
C LYS A 241 -27.00 -3.90 -15.41
N LYS A 242 -27.70 -4.78 -16.15
CA LYS A 242 -28.34 -5.96 -15.56
C LYS A 242 -27.32 -6.92 -15.00
N LEU A 243 -26.24 -7.22 -15.73
CA LEU A 243 -25.18 -8.09 -15.25
C LEU A 243 -24.52 -7.52 -13.99
N ALA A 244 -24.13 -6.24 -13.99
CA ALA A 244 -23.52 -5.60 -12.84
C ALA A 244 -24.43 -5.63 -11.60
N SER A 245 -25.72 -5.32 -11.78
CA SER A 245 -26.70 -5.35 -10.69
C SER A 245 -26.92 -6.78 -10.16
N ARG A 246 -27.08 -7.76 -11.06
CA ARG A 246 -27.31 -9.15 -10.70
C ARG A 246 -26.09 -9.79 -10.03
N MET A 247 -24.88 -9.49 -10.50
CA MET A 247 -23.64 -9.91 -9.85
C MET A 247 -23.54 -9.34 -8.44
N LYS A 248 -23.82 -8.04 -8.24
CA LYS A 248 -23.79 -7.43 -6.89
C LYS A 248 -24.82 -8.00 -5.94
N GLN A 249 -25.98 -8.42 -6.46
CA GLN A 249 -27.02 -9.08 -5.67
C GLN A 249 -26.54 -10.46 -5.15
N GLU A 250 -25.85 -11.23 -5.99
CA GLU A 250 -25.37 -12.58 -5.64
C GLU A 250 -24.03 -12.52 -4.85
N PHE A 251 -23.14 -11.65 -5.30
CA PHE A 251 -21.76 -11.51 -4.88
C PHE A 251 -21.51 -10.03 -4.53
N PRO A 252 -21.78 -9.60 -3.28
CA PRO A 252 -21.77 -8.17 -2.90
C PRO A 252 -20.46 -7.42 -3.17
N ASN A 253 -19.34 -8.15 -3.23
CA ASN A 253 -18.00 -7.59 -3.47
C ASN A 253 -17.54 -7.71 -4.92
N ALA A 254 -18.36 -8.26 -5.82
CA ALA A 254 -17.98 -8.45 -7.22
C ALA A 254 -17.70 -7.10 -7.89
N LYS A 255 -16.59 -7.06 -8.61
CA LYS A 255 -16.13 -5.90 -9.38
C LYS A 255 -16.29 -6.15 -10.87
N TRP A 256 -16.32 -5.08 -11.66
CA TRP A 256 -16.15 -5.19 -13.10
C TRP A 256 -15.11 -4.19 -13.60
N VAL A 257 -14.17 -4.72 -14.38
CA VAL A 257 -13.07 -3.97 -15.00
C VAL A 257 -13.26 -4.00 -16.50
N VAL A 258 -13.05 -2.86 -17.14
CA VAL A 258 -13.22 -2.69 -18.58
C VAL A 258 -11.90 -2.26 -19.19
N GLN A 259 -11.43 -2.99 -20.21
CA GLN A 259 -10.18 -2.73 -20.90
C GLN A 259 -10.41 -2.23 -22.32
N PRO A 260 -10.66 -0.93 -22.54
CA PRO A 260 -10.65 -0.38 -23.88
C PRO A 260 -9.21 -0.21 -24.40
N TRP A 261 -9.07 -0.05 -25.72
CA TRP A 261 -7.77 0.28 -26.33
C TRP A 261 -7.20 1.57 -25.75
N ARG A 262 -8.02 2.64 -25.69
CA ARG A 262 -7.75 3.88 -24.95
C ARG A 262 -8.95 4.17 -24.06
N MET A 263 -8.75 4.90 -22.96
CA MET A 263 -9.92 5.24 -22.13
C MET A 263 -10.81 6.31 -22.77
N TYR A 264 -10.21 7.25 -23.51
CA TYR A 264 -10.91 8.36 -24.14
C TYR A 264 -10.28 8.74 -25.48
N SER A 265 -11.10 8.90 -26.52
CA SER A 265 -10.71 9.50 -27.79
C SER A 265 -11.89 10.24 -28.42
N THR A 266 -11.65 11.40 -29.04
CA THR A 266 -12.67 12.10 -29.84
C THR A 266 -12.70 11.63 -31.30
N THR A 267 -11.69 10.88 -31.74
CA THR A 267 -11.62 10.34 -33.11
C THR A 267 -12.20 8.93 -33.20
N SER A 268 -12.21 8.20 -32.08
CA SER A 268 -12.86 6.90 -31.92
C SER A 268 -13.88 6.99 -30.81
N ILE A 269 -15.15 6.88 -31.17
CA ILE A 269 -16.29 6.91 -30.25
C ILE A 269 -16.57 5.54 -29.61
N ASP A 270 -15.72 4.56 -29.89
CA ASP A 270 -15.76 3.22 -29.27
C ASP A 270 -14.97 3.17 -27.95
N GLU A 271 -14.13 4.18 -27.65
CA GLU A 271 -13.41 4.24 -26.38
C GLU A 271 -14.37 4.52 -25.21
N TRP A 272 -14.23 3.76 -24.13
CA TRP A 272 -15.27 3.62 -23.10
C TRP A 272 -15.78 4.94 -22.52
N VAL A 273 -14.88 5.80 -22.03
CA VAL A 273 -15.27 7.08 -21.41
C VAL A 273 -15.97 7.97 -22.43
N CYS A 274 -15.50 7.99 -23.67
CA CYS A 274 -16.14 8.77 -24.74
C CYS A 274 -17.53 8.20 -25.08
N GLY A 275 -17.68 6.88 -25.11
CA GLY A 275 -18.93 6.20 -25.43
C GLY A 275 -20.04 6.40 -24.38
N ILE A 276 -19.70 6.66 -23.11
CA ILE A 276 -20.70 6.77 -22.04
C ILE A 276 -20.91 8.20 -21.49
N LYS A 277 -19.97 9.13 -21.64
CA LYS A 277 -19.99 10.44 -20.94
C LYS A 277 -21.27 11.26 -21.11
N ASP A 278 -21.91 11.16 -22.29
CA ASP A 278 -23.09 11.94 -22.66
C ASP A 278 -24.40 11.17 -22.43
N ARG A 279 -24.32 9.92 -21.95
CA ARG A 279 -25.50 9.11 -21.63
C ARG A 279 -26.12 9.53 -20.30
N ALA A 280 -27.44 9.41 -20.20
CA ALA A 280 -28.17 9.67 -18.96
C ALA A 280 -27.87 8.63 -17.85
N ASP A 281 -27.50 7.41 -18.23
CA ASP A 281 -27.21 6.26 -17.36
C ASP A 281 -25.71 5.98 -17.21
N LYS A 282 -24.86 6.98 -17.46
CA LYS A 282 -23.38 6.82 -17.45
C LYS A 282 -22.82 6.35 -16.12
N ASP A 283 -23.44 6.72 -15.01
CA ASP A 283 -22.99 6.33 -13.67
C ASP A 283 -23.19 4.82 -13.45
N ASP A 284 -24.29 4.25 -13.97
CA ASP A 284 -24.55 2.80 -13.93
C ASP A 284 -23.59 2.02 -14.85
N LEU A 285 -23.08 2.66 -15.90
CA LEU A 285 -22.11 2.10 -16.85
C LEU A 285 -20.64 2.39 -16.49
N THR A 286 -20.40 3.10 -15.39
CA THR A 286 -19.04 3.39 -14.93
C THR A 286 -18.46 2.15 -14.24
N PRO A 287 -17.37 1.56 -14.75
CA PRO A 287 -16.78 0.36 -14.18
C PRO A 287 -16.07 0.65 -12.85
N ASP A 288 -15.81 -0.38 -12.06
CA ASP A 288 -15.02 -0.23 -10.82
C ASP A 288 -13.60 0.24 -11.14
N MET A 289 -13.04 -0.21 -12.28
CA MET A 289 -11.75 0.21 -12.81
C MET A 289 -11.73 0.20 -14.34
N LEU A 290 -10.97 1.12 -14.94
CA LEU A 290 -10.66 1.13 -16.37
C LEU A 290 -9.21 0.74 -16.64
N SER A 291 -8.98 -0.03 -17.69
CA SER A 291 -7.69 -0.57 -18.05
C SER A 291 -7.31 -0.18 -19.46
N GLN A 292 -6.18 0.50 -19.64
CA GLN A 292 -5.72 0.87 -20.98
C GLN A 292 -4.85 -0.24 -21.57
N GLU A 293 -5.23 -0.71 -22.76
CA GLU A 293 -4.45 -1.69 -23.53
C GLU A 293 -3.35 -1.03 -24.39
N ASN A 294 -3.55 0.22 -24.84
CA ASN A 294 -2.53 0.96 -25.57
C ASN A 294 -1.28 1.20 -24.72
N SER A 295 -0.11 1.10 -25.34
CA SER A 295 1.20 1.22 -24.69
C SER A 295 1.63 2.63 -24.31
N ASN A 296 0.81 3.67 -24.47
CA ASN A 296 1.15 5.04 -24.09
C ASN A 296 0.76 5.39 -22.63
N THR A 297 0.98 6.64 -22.21
CA THR A 297 0.71 7.12 -20.85
C THR A 297 -0.63 7.83 -20.67
N GLU A 298 -1.48 7.84 -21.69
CA GLU A 298 -2.76 8.57 -21.69
C GLU A 298 -3.69 8.13 -20.57
N PHE A 299 -3.56 6.90 -20.07
CA PHE A 299 -4.35 6.40 -18.97
C PHE A 299 -4.34 7.33 -17.74
N VAL A 300 -3.22 8.02 -17.48
CA VAL A 300 -3.10 9.02 -16.40
C VAL A 300 -2.84 10.44 -16.88
N ASP A 301 -2.30 10.61 -18.09
CA ASP A 301 -1.91 11.92 -18.63
C ASP A 301 -3.04 12.60 -19.42
N ASN A 302 -4.00 11.86 -19.97
CA ASN A 302 -5.14 12.46 -20.66
C ASN A 302 -6.17 12.97 -19.66
N ALA A 303 -6.19 14.29 -19.45
CA ALA A 303 -7.13 14.94 -18.53
C ALA A 303 -8.61 14.68 -18.88
N SER A 304 -8.92 14.37 -20.14
CA SER A 304 -10.29 14.08 -20.57
C SER A 304 -10.84 12.81 -19.94
N ASN A 305 -9.99 11.87 -19.53
CA ASN A 305 -10.42 10.68 -18.79
C ASN A 305 -11.14 11.06 -17.49
N PHE A 306 -10.68 12.14 -16.83
CA PHE A 306 -11.12 12.55 -15.49
C PHE A 306 -12.03 13.77 -15.50
N ASN A 307 -12.03 14.55 -16.59
CA ASN A 307 -12.84 15.77 -16.73
C ASN A 307 -14.08 15.57 -17.62
N SER A 308 -14.38 14.33 -18.02
CA SER A 308 -15.53 13.98 -18.89
C SER A 308 -16.88 13.98 -18.16
N GLY A 309 -16.87 14.03 -16.83
CA GLY A 309 -18.07 13.84 -16.00
C GLY A 309 -18.42 12.37 -15.75
N VAL A 310 -17.60 11.41 -16.21
CA VAL A 310 -17.65 10.01 -15.78
C VAL A 310 -16.91 9.87 -14.45
N ASN A 311 -17.52 9.18 -13.47
CA ASN A 311 -16.98 9.06 -12.11
C ASN A 311 -15.82 8.06 -12.01
N ILE A 312 -14.67 8.42 -12.59
CA ILE A 312 -13.43 7.65 -12.53
C ILE A 312 -12.27 8.52 -12.03
N THR A 313 -11.41 7.93 -11.21
CA THR A 313 -10.25 8.59 -10.59
C THR A 313 -8.96 7.86 -10.95
N LYS A 314 -7.81 8.52 -10.75
CA LYS A 314 -6.49 7.94 -11.10
C LYS A 314 -6.16 6.65 -10.36
N ASP A 315 -6.70 6.44 -9.16
CA ASP A 315 -6.54 5.18 -8.40
C ASP A 315 -7.47 4.04 -8.86
N ARG A 316 -8.35 4.33 -9.82
CA ARG A 316 -9.30 3.42 -10.48
C ARG A 316 -9.00 3.28 -11.98
N VAL A 317 -7.77 3.58 -12.38
CA VAL A 317 -7.29 3.29 -13.74
C VAL A 317 -5.99 2.50 -13.69
N GLU A 318 -5.74 1.78 -14.78
CA GLU A 318 -4.52 1.03 -14.96
C GLU A 318 -4.07 1.01 -16.42
N ASN A 319 -2.87 0.49 -16.65
CA ASN A 319 -2.41 0.09 -17.96
C ASN A 319 -2.10 -1.42 -17.93
N THR A 320 -2.31 -2.11 -19.03
CA THR A 320 -2.07 -3.56 -19.15
C THR A 320 -1.42 -3.92 -20.48
N GLN A 321 -0.89 -2.93 -21.20
CA GLN A 321 -0.41 -3.05 -22.57
C GLN A 321 0.37 -4.32 -22.85
N HIS A 322 0.24 -4.86 -24.06
CA HIS A 322 0.95 -6.08 -24.45
C HIS A 322 1.70 -5.92 -25.78
N THR A 323 1.91 -4.70 -26.24
CA THR A 323 2.45 -4.39 -27.57
C THR A 323 3.79 -3.68 -27.55
N ASP A 324 4.27 -3.25 -26.37
CA ASP A 324 5.57 -2.60 -26.22
C ASP A 324 6.48 -3.32 -25.21
N VAL A 325 7.59 -3.81 -25.72
CA VAL A 325 8.61 -4.56 -24.98
C VAL A 325 9.76 -3.65 -24.55
N THR A 326 9.84 -2.41 -25.03
CA THR A 326 11.02 -1.55 -24.83
C THR A 326 11.26 -1.24 -23.36
N GLU A 327 12.55 -1.12 -22.98
CA GLU A 327 12.94 -0.79 -21.60
C GLU A 327 12.32 0.54 -21.13
N TYR A 328 12.54 1.60 -21.91
CA TYR A 328 12.12 2.95 -21.52
C TYR A 328 10.60 3.05 -21.40
N GLN A 329 9.84 2.52 -22.37
CA GLN A 329 8.38 2.67 -22.35
C GLN A 329 7.75 1.98 -21.14
N ASN A 330 8.21 0.77 -20.80
CA ASN A 330 7.70 0.06 -19.64
C ASN A 330 8.07 0.76 -18.31
N ARG A 331 9.27 1.36 -18.23
CA ARG A 331 9.66 2.18 -17.08
C ARG A 331 8.83 3.44 -16.97
N LEU A 332 8.55 4.11 -18.10
CA LEU A 332 7.70 5.28 -18.16
C LEU A 332 6.27 4.96 -17.69
N ILE A 333 5.65 3.89 -18.18
CA ILE A 333 4.30 3.47 -17.75
C ILE A 333 4.28 3.15 -16.26
N ALA A 334 5.23 2.36 -15.76
CA ALA A 334 5.32 2.01 -14.34
C ALA A 334 5.49 3.25 -13.46
N ALA A 335 6.36 4.19 -13.86
CA ALA A 335 6.56 5.44 -13.15
C ALA A 335 5.29 6.30 -13.13
N LYS A 336 4.62 6.42 -14.29
CA LYS A 336 3.37 7.16 -14.45
C LYS A 336 2.24 6.54 -13.64
N ALA A 337 2.15 5.21 -13.56
CA ALA A 337 1.23 4.53 -12.68
C ALA A 337 1.55 4.87 -11.21
N GLY A 338 2.81 4.67 -10.82
CA GLY A 338 3.31 4.87 -9.46
C GLY A 338 3.05 6.27 -8.90
N ILE A 339 3.42 7.34 -9.62
CA ILE A 339 3.26 8.73 -9.14
C ILE A 339 1.80 9.22 -9.12
N ASN A 340 0.89 8.51 -9.78
CA ASN A 340 -0.53 8.85 -9.85
C ASN A 340 -1.42 7.93 -8.99
N GLY A 341 -0.86 6.90 -8.36
CA GLY A 341 -1.63 5.89 -7.61
C GLY A 341 -2.44 4.94 -8.50
N ALA A 342 -2.18 4.95 -9.81
CA ALA A 342 -2.76 4.02 -10.77
C ALA A 342 -2.02 2.67 -10.73
N TRP A 343 -2.51 1.70 -11.50
CA TRP A 343 -2.01 0.31 -11.49
C TRP A 343 -1.36 -0.07 -12.81
N TYR A 344 -0.52 -1.11 -12.77
CA TYR A 344 0.08 -1.71 -13.95
C TYR A 344 -0.05 -3.24 -13.85
N ASN A 345 -1.06 -3.82 -14.48
CA ASN A 345 -1.37 -5.24 -14.33
C ASN A 345 -1.07 -6.05 -15.60
N TRP A 346 -1.29 -7.36 -15.47
CA TRP A 346 -1.37 -8.30 -16.58
C TRP A 346 -2.83 -8.43 -16.98
N PHE A 347 -3.17 -8.22 -18.25
CA PHE A 347 -4.50 -8.53 -18.79
C PHE A 347 -4.43 -8.69 -20.32
N GLY A 348 -4.88 -9.84 -20.82
CA GLY A 348 -4.97 -10.14 -22.24
C GLY A 348 -3.76 -10.90 -22.74
N SER A 349 -3.90 -11.54 -23.91
CA SER A 349 -2.81 -12.30 -24.53
C SER A 349 -1.76 -11.38 -25.13
N PHE A 350 -0.49 -11.80 -25.10
CA PHE A 350 0.52 -11.20 -25.93
C PHE A 350 0.37 -11.66 -27.36
N MET A 351 0.06 -10.73 -28.26
CA MET A 351 0.10 -10.98 -29.69
C MET A 351 1.39 -10.41 -30.26
N ALA A 352 2.01 -11.14 -31.19
CA ALA A 352 3.13 -10.64 -31.97
C ALA A 352 2.76 -9.31 -32.65
N ALA A 353 3.32 -8.20 -32.17
CA ALA A 353 3.09 -6.88 -32.74
C ALA A 353 4.39 -6.07 -32.75
N GLY A 354 4.82 -5.65 -33.95
CA GLY A 354 6.06 -4.88 -34.11
C GLY A 354 7.28 -5.63 -33.57
N ALA A 355 8.00 -5.03 -32.62
CA ALA A 355 9.17 -5.60 -31.96
C ALA A 355 8.82 -6.49 -30.73
N PHE A 356 7.54 -6.62 -30.41
CA PHE A 356 7.06 -7.38 -29.26
C PHE A 356 7.15 -8.90 -29.53
N PRO A 357 7.84 -9.69 -28.68
CA PRO A 357 7.90 -11.13 -28.83
C PRO A 357 6.56 -11.83 -28.59
N ASP A 358 6.28 -12.88 -29.35
CA ASP A 358 5.08 -13.70 -29.19
C ASP A 358 5.20 -14.67 -28.01
N PHE A 359 5.23 -14.13 -26.79
CA PHE A 359 5.38 -14.94 -25.58
C PHE A 359 4.20 -15.91 -25.41
N GLN A 360 4.51 -17.19 -25.26
CA GLN A 360 3.51 -18.26 -25.07
C GLN A 360 3.35 -18.69 -23.60
N SER A 361 4.19 -18.16 -22.70
CA SER A 361 4.10 -18.40 -21.26
C SER A 361 4.81 -17.29 -20.46
N ILE A 362 4.40 -17.09 -19.20
CA ILE A 362 5.04 -16.14 -18.27
C ILE A 362 6.52 -16.44 -18.12
N THR A 363 6.93 -17.71 -18.27
CA THR A 363 8.34 -18.12 -18.18
C THR A 363 9.21 -17.64 -19.33
N GLU A 364 8.62 -17.17 -20.42
CA GLU A 364 9.34 -16.61 -21.57
C GLU A 364 9.50 -15.08 -21.46
N VAL A 365 8.61 -14.43 -20.72
CA VAL A 365 8.64 -12.98 -20.48
C VAL A 365 9.94 -12.56 -19.83
N TYR A 366 10.48 -11.44 -20.27
CA TYR A 366 11.72 -10.94 -19.68
C TYR A 366 11.57 -10.66 -18.18
N PRO A 367 12.54 -11.02 -17.33
CA PRO A 367 12.50 -10.74 -15.89
C PRO A 367 12.15 -9.29 -15.57
N ARG A 368 12.68 -8.32 -16.34
CA ARG A 368 12.37 -6.90 -16.13
C ARG A 368 10.89 -6.59 -16.33
N LEU A 369 10.21 -7.22 -17.30
CA LEU A 369 8.79 -6.98 -17.57
C LEU A 369 7.93 -7.60 -16.47
N ARG A 370 8.34 -8.75 -15.92
CA ARG A 370 7.69 -9.39 -14.76
C ARG A 370 7.70 -8.47 -13.54
N LEU A 371 8.85 -7.87 -13.23
CA LEU A 371 8.99 -7.05 -12.03
C LEU A 371 8.42 -5.64 -12.20
N ILE A 372 8.65 -4.98 -13.34
CA ILE A 372 8.29 -3.57 -13.53
C ILE A 372 6.78 -3.31 -13.47
N ARG A 373 5.96 -4.31 -13.83
CA ARG A 373 4.49 -4.23 -13.68
C ARG A 373 4.06 -4.33 -12.22
N ALA A 374 4.75 -5.13 -11.43
CA ALA A 374 4.40 -5.34 -10.03
C ALA A 374 4.75 -4.14 -9.12
N ILE A 375 5.83 -3.40 -9.42
CA ILE A 375 6.36 -2.33 -8.55
C ILE A 375 5.32 -1.25 -8.19
N PRO A 376 4.64 -0.56 -9.13
CA PRO A 376 3.65 0.46 -8.76
C PRO A 376 2.49 -0.12 -7.95
N ASN A 377 2.08 -1.36 -8.23
CA ASN A 377 1.02 -2.04 -7.48
C ASN A 377 1.48 -2.33 -6.04
N TRP A 378 2.72 -2.77 -5.84
CA TRP A 378 3.27 -2.99 -4.50
C TRP A 378 3.41 -1.70 -3.71
N ASP A 379 3.74 -0.57 -4.36
CA ASP A 379 3.74 0.74 -3.70
C ASP A 379 2.32 1.14 -3.23
N ASN A 380 1.29 0.86 -4.04
CA ASN A 380 -0.11 1.04 -3.67
C ASN A 380 -0.49 0.15 -2.47
N LEU A 381 -0.20 -1.15 -2.54
CA LEU A 381 -0.51 -2.12 -1.49
C LEU A 381 0.26 -1.86 -0.18
N ASN A 382 1.43 -1.25 -0.27
CA ASN A 382 2.22 -0.81 0.89
C ASN A 382 1.75 0.51 1.49
N ASN A 383 0.70 1.15 0.94
CA ASN A 383 0.19 2.44 1.37
C ASN A 383 1.24 3.54 1.35
N ILE A 384 2.09 3.56 0.32
CA ILE A 384 3.08 4.63 0.17
C ILE A 384 2.38 5.91 -0.31
N PRO A 385 2.47 7.04 0.42
CA PRO A 385 1.85 8.29 0.00
C PRO A 385 2.36 8.75 -1.36
N LEU A 386 1.48 9.31 -2.22
CA LEU A 386 1.89 9.86 -3.52
C LEU A 386 2.95 10.96 -3.41
N ALA A 387 2.95 11.72 -2.30
CA ALA A 387 3.97 12.73 -2.03
C ALA A 387 5.38 12.15 -1.84
N ASN A 388 5.49 10.85 -1.52
CA ASN A 388 6.74 10.15 -1.32
C ASN A 388 7.17 9.33 -2.55
N ARG A 389 6.52 9.54 -3.69
CA ARG A 389 6.82 8.90 -4.97
C ARG A 389 7.27 9.97 -5.95
N SER A 390 8.31 9.69 -6.72
CA SER A 390 8.87 10.65 -7.67
C SER A 390 9.28 9.97 -8.97
N TRP A 391 9.17 10.73 -10.06
CA TRP A 391 9.71 10.41 -11.38
C TRP A 391 10.38 11.66 -11.94
N ASP A 392 11.67 11.59 -12.25
CA ASP A 392 12.45 12.72 -12.77
C ASP A 392 12.69 12.67 -14.29
N GLY A 393 12.07 11.71 -14.98
CA GLY A 393 12.32 11.41 -16.40
C GLY A 393 13.29 10.24 -16.63
N SER A 394 14.02 9.83 -15.59
CA SER A 394 14.97 8.72 -15.62
C SER A 394 14.75 7.71 -14.49
N ILE A 395 14.53 8.19 -13.27
CA ILE A 395 14.43 7.37 -12.06
C ILE A 395 13.03 7.51 -11.47
N TYR A 396 12.37 6.37 -11.30
CA TYR A 396 11.21 6.26 -10.40
C TYR A 396 11.69 5.78 -9.05
N GLN A 397 11.20 6.38 -7.98
CA GLN A 397 11.46 5.89 -6.64
C GLN A 397 10.30 6.20 -5.69
N SER A 398 10.18 5.39 -4.64
CA SER A 398 9.18 5.54 -3.59
C SER A 398 9.81 5.35 -2.21
N THR A 399 9.33 6.10 -1.21
CA THR A 399 9.81 5.97 0.18
C THR A 399 8.68 5.82 1.19
N LYS A 400 8.87 4.96 2.20
CA LYS A 400 7.94 4.78 3.32
C LYS A 400 8.69 5.04 4.62
N ASN A 401 8.23 6.03 5.38
CA ASN A 401 8.88 6.48 6.62
C ASN A 401 10.37 6.85 6.42
N GLY A 402 10.70 7.51 5.31
CA GLY A 402 12.08 7.89 4.96
C GLY A 402 12.94 6.75 4.40
N ASN A 403 12.48 5.51 4.44
CA ASN A 403 13.18 4.35 3.89
C ASN A 403 12.79 4.12 2.43
N LEU A 404 13.77 3.84 1.58
CA LEU A 404 13.56 3.51 0.17
C LEU A 404 12.76 2.21 0.09
N GLN A 405 11.72 2.20 -0.75
CA GLN A 405 10.87 1.03 -0.97
C GLN A 405 11.07 0.48 -2.38
N SER A 406 10.76 1.30 -3.38
CA SER A 406 10.91 0.97 -4.80
C SER A 406 11.88 1.91 -5.49
N TYR A 407 12.58 1.38 -6.50
CA TYR A 407 13.49 2.13 -7.34
C TYR A 407 13.51 1.51 -8.74
N ILE A 408 13.36 2.31 -9.79
CA ILE A 408 13.41 1.87 -11.18
C ILE A 408 14.27 2.86 -11.96
N SER A 409 15.35 2.36 -12.55
CA SER A 409 16.25 3.08 -13.45
C SER A 409 16.53 2.23 -14.69
N SER A 410 17.27 2.77 -15.66
CA SER A 410 17.75 1.99 -16.81
C SER A 410 18.70 0.86 -16.41
N ASP A 411 19.39 0.97 -15.27
CA ASP A 411 20.41 0.00 -14.83
C ASP A 411 19.86 -1.10 -13.91
N VAL A 412 18.95 -0.74 -13.02
CA VAL A 412 18.33 -1.66 -12.05
C VAL A 412 16.92 -1.22 -11.70
N MET A 413 16.07 -2.20 -11.45
CA MET A 413 14.77 -2.02 -10.83
C MET A 413 14.61 -2.97 -9.65
N PHE A 414 14.11 -2.47 -8.54
CA PHE A 414 13.83 -3.29 -7.38
C PHE A 414 12.71 -2.71 -6.53
N SER A 415 12.07 -3.58 -5.75
CA SER A 415 11.14 -3.19 -4.69
C SER A 415 11.19 -4.19 -3.55
N ARG A 416 10.90 -3.72 -2.34
CA ARG A 416 10.59 -4.58 -1.19
C ARG A 416 9.19 -5.14 -1.37
N HIS A 417 9.07 -6.46 -1.42
CA HIS A 417 7.80 -7.13 -1.70
C HIS A 417 6.83 -6.94 -0.53
N TRP A 418 5.63 -6.46 -0.84
CA TRP A 418 4.65 -5.97 0.15
C TRP A 418 4.20 -7.01 1.18
N LYS A 419 4.23 -8.31 0.86
CA LYS A 419 3.88 -9.38 1.82
C LYS A 419 5.02 -9.88 2.70
N ASN A 420 6.26 -9.90 2.18
CA ASN A 420 7.34 -10.68 2.80
C ASN A 420 8.62 -9.86 3.04
N GLY A 421 8.68 -8.60 2.59
CA GLY A 421 9.79 -7.69 2.82
C GLY A 421 11.09 -8.02 2.09
N LYS A 422 11.17 -9.12 1.33
CA LYS A 422 12.33 -9.44 0.49
C LYS A 422 12.49 -8.40 -0.61
N ILE A 423 13.71 -8.13 -1.05
CA ILE A 423 13.93 -7.30 -2.24
C ILE A 423 13.83 -8.20 -3.47
N PHE A 424 12.89 -7.90 -4.35
CA PHE A 424 12.84 -8.46 -5.70
C PHE A 424 13.53 -7.46 -6.60
N ALA A 425 14.51 -7.91 -7.39
CA ALA A 425 15.32 -7.05 -8.22
C ALA A 425 15.55 -7.62 -9.61
N VAL A 426 15.70 -6.73 -10.59
CA VAL A 426 16.23 -7.05 -11.91
C VAL A 426 17.31 -6.04 -12.24
N PHE A 427 18.50 -6.55 -12.57
CA PHE A 427 19.58 -5.74 -13.13
C PHE A 427 19.51 -5.80 -14.65
N ASN A 428 19.46 -4.62 -15.28
CA ASN A 428 19.56 -4.44 -16.72
C ASN A 428 21.02 -4.18 -17.14
N THR A 429 21.84 -3.63 -16.25
CA THR A 429 23.28 -3.44 -16.46
C THR A 429 24.06 -3.81 -15.19
N ILE A 430 25.36 -4.05 -15.33
CA ILE A 430 26.27 -4.27 -14.19
C ILE A 430 26.50 -2.99 -13.35
N ASN A 431 26.08 -1.82 -13.84
CA ASN A 431 26.23 -0.55 -13.14
C ASN A 431 25.13 -0.31 -12.10
N GLY A 432 24.10 -1.15 -12.09
CA GLY A 432 22.98 -1.07 -11.16
C GLY A 432 23.41 -1.12 -9.70
N VAL A 433 22.71 -0.37 -8.86
CA VAL A 433 22.97 -0.29 -7.41
C VAL A 433 21.67 -0.46 -6.65
N ILE A 434 21.62 -1.47 -5.78
CA ILE A 434 20.53 -1.58 -4.80
C ILE A 434 21.01 -0.95 -3.49
N LYS A 435 20.21 -0.04 -2.94
CA LYS A 435 20.45 0.62 -1.66
C LYS A 435 19.68 -0.07 -0.54
N LEU A 436 20.43 -0.56 0.44
CA LEU A 436 19.90 -1.04 1.72
C LEU A 436 19.50 0.15 2.58
N ASN A 437 18.36 0.02 3.26
CA ASN A 437 17.94 0.95 4.28
C ASN A 437 18.81 0.78 5.52
N ALA A 438 18.78 1.79 6.40
CA ALA A 438 19.50 1.73 7.66
C ALA A 438 19.06 0.51 8.49
N GLY A 439 20.05 -0.27 8.97
CA GLY A 439 19.80 -1.47 9.77
C GLY A 439 19.41 -2.72 8.96
N GLU A 440 19.30 -2.64 7.63
CA GLU A 440 19.13 -3.82 6.79
C GLU A 440 20.48 -4.48 6.48
N THR A 441 20.51 -5.80 6.58
CA THR A 441 21.64 -6.64 6.13
C THR A 441 21.12 -7.77 5.26
N VAL A 442 21.85 -8.14 4.21
CA VAL A 442 21.50 -9.25 3.32
C VAL A 442 21.90 -10.56 3.99
N THR A 443 20.96 -11.49 4.13
CA THR A 443 21.22 -12.84 4.66
C THR A 443 21.17 -13.92 3.61
N SER A 444 20.54 -13.67 2.46
CA SER A 444 20.53 -14.58 1.31
C SER A 444 20.38 -13.81 0.00
N MET A 445 21.06 -14.29 -1.04
CA MET A 445 21.03 -13.77 -2.41
C MET A 445 20.68 -14.94 -3.32
N GLN A 446 19.59 -14.86 -4.07
CA GLN A 446 19.10 -15.96 -4.90
C GLN A 446 18.89 -15.50 -6.33
N ASN A 447 19.27 -16.35 -7.29
CA ASN A 447 18.82 -16.27 -8.68
C ASN A 447 17.32 -16.54 -8.74
N THR A 448 16.66 -16.11 -9.80
CA THR A 448 15.23 -16.40 -10.03
C THR A 448 14.99 -17.29 -11.25
N ASP A 449 14.01 -18.19 -11.17
CA ASP A 449 13.52 -18.96 -12.32
C ASP A 449 12.53 -18.17 -13.21
N GLY A 450 11.93 -18.85 -14.19
CA GLY A 450 10.91 -18.29 -15.08
C GLY A 450 9.63 -17.79 -14.38
N TYR A 451 9.39 -18.18 -13.14
CA TYR A 451 8.25 -17.74 -12.33
C TYR A 451 8.65 -16.66 -11.31
N PHE A 452 9.90 -16.17 -11.40
CA PHE A 452 10.49 -15.27 -10.42
C PHE A 452 10.66 -15.92 -9.02
N VAL A 453 10.75 -17.25 -8.95
CA VAL A 453 10.98 -18.01 -7.70
C VAL A 453 12.48 -18.23 -7.50
N GLU A 454 12.95 -18.21 -6.26
CA GLU A 454 14.34 -18.51 -5.92
C GLU A 454 14.80 -19.86 -6.48
N SER A 455 15.86 -19.85 -7.29
CA SER A 455 16.33 -21.01 -8.06
C SER A 455 17.75 -21.49 -7.72
N GLY A 456 18.48 -20.75 -6.89
CA GLY A 456 19.81 -21.12 -6.42
C GLY A 456 20.61 -19.92 -5.91
N ASP A 457 21.67 -20.21 -5.14
CA ASP A 457 22.53 -19.18 -4.57
C ASP A 457 23.16 -18.28 -5.64
N ALA A 458 23.09 -16.97 -5.41
CA ALA A 458 23.65 -15.93 -6.26
C ALA A 458 24.75 -15.12 -5.56
N SER A 459 25.22 -15.55 -4.38
CA SER A 459 26.24 -14.82 -3.60
C SER A 459 27.51 -14.50 -4.41
N ALA A 460 27.89 -15.38 -5.34
CA ALA A 460 29.03 -15.20 -6.22
C ALA A 460 28.90 -14.02 -7.20
N ASP A 461 27.68 -13.56 -7.51
CA ASP A 461 27.42 -12.50 -8.49
C ASP A 461 27.62 -11.09 -7.93
N PHE A 462 27.73 -10.92 -6.60
CA PHE A 462 27.62 -9.61 -5.95
C PHE A 462 28.84 -9.19 -5.13
N ASN A 463 29.09 -7.89 -5.10
CA ASN A 463 29.87 -7.21 -4.07
C ASN A 463 28.91 -6.40 -3.19
N ILE A 464 29.04 -6.52 -1.88
CA ILE A 464 28.34 -5.68 -0.91
C ILE A 464 29.37 -4.74 -0.27
N THR A 465 29.17 -3.44 -0.39
CA THR A 465 30.06 -2.42 0.18
C THR A 465 29.23 -1.37 0.90
N GLY A 466 29.37 -1.30 2.22
CA GLY A 466 28.50 -0.46 3.05
C GLY A 466 27.03 -0.89 2.90
N ASN A 467 26.18 0.02 2.43
CA ASN A 467 24.76 -0.22 2.19
C ASN A 467 24.41 -0.46 0.70
N GLU A 468 25.41 -0.71 -0.15
CA GLU A 468 25.21 -0.95 -1.58
C GLU A 468 25.40 -2.41 -1.95
N ILE A 469 24.49 -2.94 -2.76
CA ILE A 469 24.63 -4.21 -3.45
C ILE A 469 24.89 -3.91 -4.93
N ARG A 470 26.00 -4.42 -5.47
CA ARG A 470 26.42 -4.23 -6.87
C ARG A 470 26.78 -5.56 -7.51
N LEU A 471 26.44 -5.71 -8.79
CA LEU A 471 26.92 -6.86 -9.57
C LEU A 471 28.43 -6.79 -9.79
N LYS A 472 29.08 -7.95 -9.84
CA LYS A 472 30.46 -8.08 -10.31
C LYS A 472 30.51 -7.92 -11.83
N SER A 473 31.63 -7.41 -12.32
CA SER A 473 31.87 -7.24 -13.76
C SER A 473 31.86 -8.54 -14.57
N SER A 474 31.97 -9.70 -13.90
CA SER A 474 31.90 -11.03 -14.53
C SER A 474 30.47 -11.49 -14.85
N VAL A 475 29.45 -10.78 -14.37
CA VAL A 475 28.06 -11.18 -14.58
C VAL A 475 27.59 -10.75 -15.97
N THR A 476 27.09 -11.72 -16.74
CA THR A 476 26.43 -11.47 -18.02
C THR A 476 24.95 -11.19 -17.82
N ILE A 477 24.41 -10.23 -18.57
CA ILE A 477 22.98 -9.91 -18.61
C ILE A 477 22.49 -10.16 -20.03
N ASP A 478 21.45 -10.98 -20.15
CA ASP A 478 20.97 -11.44 -21.44
C ASP A 478 20.23 -10.33 -22.21
N VAL A 479 20.50 -10.29 -23.51
CA VAL A 479 19.80 -9.47 -24.50
C VAL A 479 19.06 -10.42 -25.44
N ASP A 480 17.83 -10.07 -25.80
CA ASP A 480 17.10 -10.79 -26.83
C ASP A 480 17.65 -10.45 -28.21
N SER A 481 18.15 -11.46 -28.92
CA SER A 481 18.74 -11.27 -30.24
C SER A 481 17.72 -10.92 -31.32
N SER A 482 16.43 -11.18 -31.12
CA SER A 482 15.38 -10.92 -32.12
C SER A 482 15.01 -9.45 -32.22
N ASN A 483 15.11 -8.70 -31.12
CA ASN A 483 14.69 -7.30 -31.03
C ASN A 483 15.70 -6.39 -30.31
N SER A 484 16.88 -6.93 -29.97
CA SER A 484 17.97 -6.23 -29.25
C SER A 484 17.57 -5.66 -27.89
N GLN A 485 16.46 -6.12 -27.30
CA GLN A 485 16.03 -5.65 -26.00
C GLN A 485 16.76 -6.41 -24.89
N ILE A 486 17.21 -5.67 -23.87
CA ILE A 486 17.71 -6.28 -22.64
C ILE A 486 16.59 -7.15 -22.03
N LYS A 487 16.90 -8.35 -21.55
CA LYS A 487 15.94 -9.17 -20.77
C LYS A 487 16.01 -8.82 -19.28
N GLY A 488 17.21 -8.48 -18.84
CA GLY A 488 17.55 -8.27 -17.44
C GLY A 488 17.74 -9.60 -16.70
N LYS A 489 18.47 -9.56 -15.59
CA LYS A 489 18.72 -10.73 -14.73
C LYS A 489 18.05 -10.55 -13.38
N GLY A 490 17.16 -11.49 -13.03
CA GLY A 490 16.32 -11.43 -11.83
C GLY A 490 16.98 -12.05 -10.59
N TYR A 491 16.78 -11.41 -9.46
CA TYR A 491 17.30 -11.81 -8.15
C TYR A 491 16.30 -11.56 -7.02
N ILE A 492 16.42 -12.33 -5.95
CA ILE A 492 15.72 -12.09 -4.69
C ILE A 492 16.74 -12.01 -3.55
N PHE A 493 16.62 -10.96 -2.74
CA PHE A 493 17.42 -10.77 -1.54
C PHE A 493 16.56 -10.95 -0.29
N THR A 494 16.97 -11.85 0.60
CA THR A 494 16.39 -11.92 1.94
C THR A 494 17.16 -10.99 2.86
N LEU A 495 16.41 -10.16 3.58
CA LEU A 495 16.97 -9.18 4.49
C LEU A 495 16.74 -9.58 5.95
N LYS A 496 17.68 -9.23 6.81
CA LYS A 496 17.47 -9.10 8.24
C LYS A 496 17.43 -7.63 8.59
N SER A 497 16.32 -7.19 9.17
CA SER A 497 16.18 -5.84 9.71
C SER A 497 16.52 -5.85 11.19
N SER A 498 17.46 -5.00 11.59
CA SER A 498 17.64 -4.65 12.99
C SER A 498 16.72 -3.48 13.36
N GLY A 499 16.13 -3.54 14.55
CA GLY A 499 15.28 -2.47 15.06
C GLY A 499 16.08 -1.31 15.63
N THR A 500 15.41 -0.17 15.83
CA THR A 500 15.94 0.88 16.72
C THR A 500 16.20 0.29 18.11
N PRO A 501 17.21 0.77 18.85
CA PRO A 501 17.44 0.29 20.20
C PRO A 501 16.20 0.53 21.07
N THR A 502 15.95 -0.33 22.06
CA THR A 502 14.95 -0.04 23.10
C THR A 502 15.67 0.26 24.41
N VAL A 503 15.08 1.14 25.22
CA VAL A 503 15.72 1.62 26.44
C VAL A 503 14.73 1.76 27.59
N ILE A 504 15.21 1.52 28.81
CA ILE A 504 14.52 1.78 30.06
C ILE A 504 15.45 2.62 30.93
N THR A 505 15.00 3.81 31.34
CA THR A 505 15.72 4.63 32.32
C THR A 505 15.59 3.95 33.68
N GLY A 506 16.71 3.57 34.28
CA GLY A 506 16.78 2.98 35.62
C GLY A 506 16.94 4.04 36.71
N SER A 507 17.10 3.59 37.96
CA SER A 507 17.28 4.46 39.12
C SER A 507 18.68 5.07 39.22
N ALA A 508 18.77 6.22 39.88
CA ALA A 508 20.03 6.79 40.35
C ALA A 508 20.49 6.05 41.62
N THR A 509 21.78 5.76 41.71
CA THR A 509 22.42 5.06 42.83
C THR A 509 23.65 5.82 43.28
N ASN A 510 24.13 5.55 44.51
CA ASN A 510 25.30 6.23 45.08
C ASN A 510 25.21 7.76 44.98
N VAL A 511 24.03 8.33 45.29
CA VAL A 511 23.81 9.78 45.22
C VAL A 511 24.61 10.47 46.33
N THR A 512 25.56 11.31 45.95
CA THR A 512 26.29 12.22 46.85
C THR A 512 25.88 13.66 46.58
N SER A 513 26.40 14.61 47.35
CA SER A 513 26.12 16.04 47.15
C SER A 513 26.60 16.60 45.80
N ASN A 514 27.51 15.89 45.11
CA ASN A 514 28.12 16.35 43.85
C ASN A 514 28.17 15.29 42.72
N SER A 515 27.65 14.08 42.94
CA SER A 515 27.73 12.99 41.97
C SER A 515 26.63 11.95 42.16
N THR A 516 26.39 11.13 41.13
CA THR A 516 25.56 9.93 41.22
C THR A 516 25.94 8.93 40.13
N THR A 517 25.46 7.70 40.21
CA THR A 517 25.54 6.71 39.12
C THR A 517 24.14 6.42 38.58
N LEU A 518 23.93 6.75 37.31
CA LEU A 518 22.66 6.52 36.61
C LEU A 518 22.67 5.14 35.96
N THR A 519 21.62 4.37 36.21
CA THR A 519 21.46 3.02 35.66
C THR A 519 20.36 2.98 34.60
N GLY A 520 20.39 1.97 33.74
CA GLY A 520 19.34 1.73 32.76
C GLY A 520 19.54 0.41 32.02
N THR A 521 18.56 0.03 31.23
CA THR A 521 18.60 -1.18 30.40
C THR A 521 18.47 -0.79 28.94
N VAL A 522 19.30 -1.38 28.07
CA VAL A 522 19.27 -1.14 26.62
C VAL A 522 19.24 -2.47 25.89
N ASN A 523 18.29 -2.65 24.98
CA ASN A 523 18.38 -3.68 23.94
C ASN A 523 18.91 -3.04 22.65
N PRO A 524 20.11 -3.40 22.17
CA PRO A 524 20.69 -2.76 20.98
C PRO A 524 20.02 -3.14 19.65
N GLY A 525 19.08 -4.09 19.64
CA GLY A 525 18.32 -4.46 18.43
C GLY A 525 19.15 -5.14 17.33
N GLY A 526 20.33 -5.66 17.68
CA GLY A 526 21.26 -6.30 16.75
C GLY A 526 22.29 -5.36 16.12
N LEU A 527 22.27 -4.06 16.41
CA LEU A 527 23.26 -3.09 15.95
C LEU A 527 24.13 -2.61 17.11
N SER A 528 25.38 -2.21 16.79
CA SER A 528 26.19 -1.45 17.74
C SER A 528 25.48 -0.14 18.09
N THR A 529 25.37 0.14 19.38
CA THR A 529 24.55 1.21 19.92
C THR A 529 25.36 2.00 20.95
N THR A 530 25.41 3.31 20.78
CA THR A 530 26.01 4.25 21.73
C THR A 530 24.94 4.77 22.68
N VAL A 531 25.23 4.75 23.98
CA VAL A 531 24.29 5.03 25.07
C VAL A 531 24.86 6.12 25.97
N TRP A 532 24.02 7.06 26.40
CA TRP A 532 24.34 8.07 27.40
C TRP A 532 23.10 8.46 28.21
N PHE A 533 23.29 9.20 29.29
CA PHE A 533 22.21 9.87 30.00
C PHE A 533 22.19 11.36 29.66
N GLU A 534 21.00 11.86 29.47
CA GLU A 534 20.66 13.28 29.32
C GLU A 534 20.08 13.75 30.65
N TYR A 535 20.53 14.89 31.19
CA TYR A 535 20.07 15.39 32.49
C TYR A 535 20.09 16.92 32.62
N ASP A 536 19.28 17.45 33.54
CA ASP A 536 19.17 18.88 33.87
C ASP A 536 18.47 19.07 35.23
N THR A 537 18.40 20.30 35.75
CA THR A 537 17.61 20.69 36.95
C THR A 537 16.18 21.10 36.62
N ILE A 538 15.83 21.16 35.33
CA ILE A 538 14.51 21.54 34.84
C ILE A 538 13.89 20.32 34.15
N SER A 539 12.73 19.85 34.64
CA SER A 539 11.98 18.75 34.02
C SER A 539 11.71 19.01 32.53
N GLY A 540 11.92 18.00 31.69
CA GLY A 540 11.78 18.08 30.24
C GLY A 540 12.91 18.83 29.51
N SER A 541 13.83 19.48 30.24
CA SER A 541 15.08 20.03 29.69
C SER A 541 16.20 19.03 29.89
N TYR A 542 17.12 18.93 28.92
CA TYR A 542 18.27 18.03 29.00
C TYR A 542 19.50 18.65 28.34
N SER A 543 20.00 19.76 28.89
CA SER A 543 21.17 20.44 28.33
C SER A 543 22.49 19.71 28.59
N SER A 544 22.54 18.85 29.62
CA SER A 544 23.75 18.13 30.02
C SER A 544 23.71 16.66 29.59
N LYS A 545 24.89 16.08 29.33
CA LYS A 545 25.06 14.68 28.93
C LYS A 545 26.13 14.01 29.78
N SER A 546 25.95 12.73 30.08
CA SER A 546 26.98 11.89 30.69
C SER A 546 28.06 11.52 29.66
N ALA A 547 29.08 10.80 30.11
CA ALA A 547 29.92 10.02 29.21
C ALA A 547 29.09 8.98 28.44
N THR A 548 29.61 8.50 27.31
CA THR A 548 28.96 7.49 26.47
C THR A 548 29.48 6.08 26.76
N GLN A 549 28.60 5.08 26.65
CA GLN A 549 28.92 3.64 26.70
C GLN A 549 28.44 2.97 25.40
N ASN A 550 29.24 2.06 24.83
CA ASN A 550 28.82 1.27 23.66
C ASN A 550 28.31 -0.10 24.10
N VAL A 551 27.20 -0.54 23.51
CA VAL A 551 26.58 -1.86 23.71
C VAL A 551 26.23 -2.49 22.35
N SER A 552 26.18 -3.82 22.29
CA SER A 552 25.85 -4.57 21.07
C SER A 552 25.13 -5.88 21.40
N GLY A 553 24.54 -6.52 20.39
CA GLY A 553 23.75 -7.74 20.54
C GLY A 553 22.24 -7.50 20.39
N SER A 554 21.45 -8.55 20.64
CA SER A 554 19.99 -8.55 20.48
C SER A 554 19.23 -8.77 21.80
N SER A 555 19.94 -8.74 22.92
CA SER A 555 19.39 -8.96 24.26
C SER A 555 19.59 -7.71 25.11
N ASP A 556 18.83 -7.63 26.19
CA ASP A 556 18.91 -6.54 27.14
C ASP A 556 20.28 -6.50 27.85
N VAL A 557 20.89 -5.33 27.88
CA VAL A 557 22.16 -5.04 28.53
C VAL A 557 21.94 -3.94 29.57
N THR A 558 22.40 -4.17 30.80
CA THR A 558 22.39 -3.12 31.82
C THR A 558 23.54 -2.15 31.57
N VAL A 559 23.25 -0.85 31.61
CA VAL A 559 24.22 0.24 31.56
C VAL A 559 24.25 0.98 32.89
N SER A 560 25.44 1.46 33.26
CA SER A 560 25.66 2.16 34.53
C SER A 560 26.73 3.23 34.31
N ILE A 561 26.34 4.50 34.33
CA ILE A 561 27.23 5.62 33.97
C ILE A 561 27.27 6.63 35.13
N PRO A 562 28.45 6.89 35.71
CA PRO A 562 28.60 7.92 36.73
C PRO A 562 28.53 9.32 36.13
N ILE A 563 27.93 10.26 36.86
CA ILE A 563 27.96 11.70 36.59
C ILE A 563 28.47 12.44 37.83
N SER A 564 29.23 13.52 37.60
CA SER A 564 29.87 14.32 38.65
C SER A 564 29.77 15.81 38.33
N GLY A 565 30.13 16.67 39.29
CA GLY A 565 30.03 18.13 39.14
C GLY A 565 28.62 18.66 39.38
N LEU A 566 27.78 17.90 40.09
CA LEU A 566 26.44 18.31 40.47
C LEU A 566 26.49 19.32 41.61
N SER A 567 25.48 20.18 41.68
CA SER A 567 25.31 21.09 42.82
C SER A 567 24.56 20.39 43.96
N PRO A 568 24.93 20.61 45.22
CA PRO A 568 24.17 20.13 46.39
C PRO A 568 22.75 20.68 46.42
N ALA A 569 21.85 19.98 47.14
CA ALA A 569 20.45 20.37 47.33
C ALA A 569 19.68 20.70 46.04
N LYS A 570 19.95 19.98 44.95
CA LYS A 570 19.25 20.14 43.66
C LYS A 570 18.59 18.84 43.24
N THR A 571 17.36 18.95 42.75
CA THR A 571 16.70 17.88 42.01
C THR A 571 17.17 17.92 40.56
N TYR A 572 17.64 16.77 40.08
CA TYR A 572 18.00 16.54 38.70
C TYR A 572 17.01 15.59 38.04
N TYR A 573 16.59 15.94 36.84
CA TYR A 573 15.76 15.15 35.94
C TYR A 573 16.67 14.53 34.88
N TYR A 574 16.51 13.25 34.59
CA TYR A 574 17.36 12.54 33.67
C TYR A 574 16.61 11.47 32.87
N ARG A 575 17.16 11.12 31.71
CA ARG A 575 16.70 9.98 30.89
C ARG A 575 17.87 9.31 30.19
N ILE A 576 17.72 8.03 29.90
CA ILE A 576 18.66 7.32 29.03
C ILE A 576 18.38 7.64 27.55
N VAL A 577 19.43 7.69 26.74
CA VAL A 577 19.36 7.82 25.29
C VAL A 577 20.26 6.75 24.67
N ALA A 578 19.75 6.05 23.66
CA ALA A 578 20.51 5.09 22.88
C ALA A 578 20.39 5.40 21.39
N GLN A 579 21.52 5.39 20.69
CA GLN A 579 21.61 5.68 19.26
C GLN A 579 22.35 4.57 18.54
N SER A 580 21.74 4.06 17.47
CA SER A 580 22.37 3.15 16.51
C SER A 580 22.15 3.65 15.08
N ALA A 581 22.69 2.93 14.10
CA ALA A 581 22.43 3.23 12.70
C ALA A 581 20.94 3.16 12.33
N ALA A 582 20.11 2.38 13.05
CA ALA A 582 18.66 2.30 12.80
C ALA A 582 17.88 3.49 13.36
N GLY A 583 18.46 4.28 14.29
CA GLY A 583 17.81 5.45 14.87
C GLY A 583 18.19 5.70 16.33
N THR A 584 17.48 6.63 16.96
CA THR A 584 17.70 7.05 18.35
C THR A 584 16.43 6.87 19.18
N THR A 585 16.57 6.27 20.35
CA THR A 585 15.46 6.05 21.30
C THR A 585 15.79 6.71 22.64
N LYS A 586 14.77 7.33 23.25
CA LYS A 586 14.87 8.05 24.51
C LYS A 586 13.95 7.39 25.53
N GLY A 587 14.46 7.17 26.74
CA GLY A 587 13.70 6.59 27.84
C GLY A 587 12.78 7.59 28.54
N ALA A 588 12.02 7.09 29.51
CA ALA A 588 11.21 7.91 30.41
C ALA A 588 12.08 8.80 31.30
N GLU A 589 11.55 9.95 31.72
CA GLU A 589 12.21 10.82 32.69
C GLU A 589 12.15 10.20 34.10
N MET A 590 13.27 10.27 34.81
CA MET A 590 13.42 9.91 36.21
C MET A 590 14.12 11.05 36.95
N THR A 591 14.08 11.04 38.29
CA THR A 591 14.66 12.11 39.09
C THR A 591 15.44 11.60 40.29
N PHE A 592 16.41 12.39 40.74
CA PHE A 592 17.05 12.24 42.05
C PHE A 592 17.36 13.62 42.63
N THR A 593 17.55 13.70 43.95
CA THR A 593 17.95 14.94 44.65
C THR A 593 19.29 14.74 45.32
N THR A 594 20.24 15.65 45.08
CA THR A 594 21.53 15.66 45.78
C THR A 594 21.32 16.10 47.23
N PRO A 595 21.98 15.44 48.20
CA PRO A 595 21.94 15.88 49.60
C PRO A 595 22.40 17.32 49.76
N ASP A 596 21.79 17.99 50.74
CA ASP A 596 22.26 19.29 51.22
C ASP A 596 23.54 19.13 52.04
N THR A 597 24.40 20.13 51.97
CA THR A 597 25.68 20.21 52.70
C THR A 597 25.82 21.50 53.50
N THR A 598 24.86 22.42 53.40
CA THR A 598 24.85 23.65 54.17
C THR A 598 24.32 23.34 55.57
N ALA A 599 25.03 23.80 56.60
CA ALA A 599 24.55 23.66 57.97
C ALA A 599 23.57 24.81 58.29
N PRO A 600 22.45 24.53 58.98
CA PRO A 600 21.55 25.57 59.45
C PRO A 600 22.26 26.59 60.36
N ASN A 601 21.90 27.86 60.24
CA ASN A 601 22.33 28.90 61.18
C ASN A 601 21.39 28.89 62.38
N CYS A 602 21.91 28.51 63.55
CA CYS A 602 21.13 28.27 64.75
C CYS A 602 21.48 29.24 65.89
N SER A 603 20.49 29.62 66.69
CA SER A 603 20.69 30.26 67.98
C SER A 603 19.73 29.71 69.03
N ILE A 604 20.20 29.75 70.28
CA ILE A 604 19.46 29.31 71.45
C ILE A 604 19.46 30.43 72.50
N GLY A 605 18.28 30.75 73.01
CA GLY A 605 18.09 31.63 74.16
C GLY A 605 17.49 30.86 75.34
N ILE A 606 17.76 31.30 76.56
CA ILE A 606 17.11 30.78 77.77
C ILE A 606 16.09 31.80 78.31
N ASN A 607 14.96 31.29 78.80
CA ASN A 607 13.80 32.05 79.23
C ASN A 607 13.41 33.12 78.19
N ASN A 608 13.40 34.39 78.57
CA ASN A 608 13.09 35.52 77.67
C ASN A 608 14.37 36.29 77.28
N GLY A 609 15.44 35.56 76.93
CA GLY A 609 16.74 36.14 76.57
C GLY A 609 17.66 36.39 77.77
N ASP A 610 17.45 35.67 78.88
CA ASP A 610 18.32 35.77 80.05
C ASP A 610 19.75 35.31 79.70
N SER A 611 20.77 35.97 80.25
CA SER A 611 22.17 35.53 80.08
C SER A 611 22.55 34.38 81.04
N TYR A 612 21.81 34.20 82.13
CA TYR A 612 21.96 33.10 83.10
C TYR A 612 20.66 32.91 83.89
N THR A 613 20.49 31.74 84.53
CA THR A 613 19.37 31.44 85.44
C THR A 613 19.89 30.70 86.69
N LYS A 614 19.14 30.78 87.80
CA LYS A 614 19.37 29.94 89.00
C LYS A 614 18.34 28.82 89.13
N SER A 615 17.38 28.75 88.21
CA SER A 615 16.36 27.70 88.16
C SER A 615 16.86 26.54 87.29
N PRO A 616 16.74 25.28 87.75
CA PRO A 616 17.04 24.13 86.91
C PRO A 616 16.03 23.95 85.77
N THR A 617 14.82 24.53 85.90
CA THR A 617 13.81 24.53 84.84
C THR A 617 13.87 25.85 84.08
N VAL A 618 14.01 25.77 82.75
CA VAL A 618 14.08 26.90 81.83
C VAL A 618 13.11 26.71 80.66
N THR A 619 12.79 27.79 79.96
CA THR A 619 12.22 27.70 78.60
C THR A 619 13.34 27.99 77.61
N LEU A 620 13.59 27.11 76.65
CA LEU A 620 14.54 27.36 75.57
C LEU A 620 13.81 28.00 74.39
N ILE A 621 14.34 29.10 73.88
CA ILE A 621 13.93 29.72 72.63
C ILE A 621 14.92 29.26 71.56
N LEU A 622 14.47 28.40 70.66
CA LEU A 622 15.25 27.94 69.52
C LEU A 622 14.91 28.80 68.31
N SER A 623 15.91 29.21 67.55
CA SER A 623 15.71 29.70 66.18
C SER A 623 16.77 29.14 65.26
N ALA A 624 16.36 28.73 64.07
CA ALA A 624 17.26 28.25 63.03
C ALA A 624 16.78 28.70 61.65
N THR A 625 17.71 29.05 60.77
CA THR A 625 17.43 29.35 59.37
C THR A 625 18.31 28.53 58.46
N ASP A 626 17.73 28.01 57.39
CA ASP A 626 18.41 27.21 56.37
C ASP A 626 17.75 27.47 55.01
N ASP A 627 18.51 27.51 53.93
CA ASP A 627 17.98 27.82 52.60
C ASP A 627 17.20 26.66 51.97
N ILE A 628 17.36 25.44 52.49
CA ILE A 628 16.65 24.23 52.07
C ILE A 628 15.61 23.83 53.11
N GLY A 629 16.03 23.66 54.37
CA GLY A 629 15.13 23.40 55.47
C GLY A 629 15.80 22.82 56.72
N VAL A 630 15.27 23.25 57.86
CA VAL A 630 15.54 22.67 59.18
C VAL A 630 14.54 21.54 59.41
N THR A 631 15.02 20.30 59.59
CA THR A 631 14.18 19.11 59.76
C THR A 631 14.15 18.57 61.18
N ASP A 632 15.18 18.85 61.98
CA ASP A 632 15.33 18.30 63.32
C ASP A 632 16.10 19.26 64.23
N TYR A 633 15.92 19.14 65.55
CA TYR A 633 16.78 19.77 66.54
C TYR A 633 17.26 18.76 67.59
N TYR A 634 18.44 19.00 68.17
CA TYR A 634 19.02 18.20 69.24
C TYR A 634 19.42 19.10 70.40
N LEU A 635 19.00 18.76 71.62
CA LEU A 635 19.39 19.49 72.83
C LEU A 635 20.35 18.65 73.65
N SER A 636 21.50 19.22 74.01
CA SER A 636 22.50 18.57 74.85
C SER A 636 23.14 19.57 75.80
N THR A 637 23.50 19.11 76.99
CA THR A 637 24.41 19.83 77.88
C THR A 637 25.89 19.56 77.57
N ASN A 638 26.18 18.70 76.58
CA ASN A 638 27.52 18.44 76.07
C ASN A 638 27.82 19.37 74.86
N SER A 639 29.00 19.97 74.83
CA SER A 639 29.45 20.85 73.74
C SER A 639 29.83 20.13 72.45
N THR A 640 29.82 18.79 72.44
CA THR A 640 30.14 17.98 71.26
C THR A 640 28.97 17.98 70.29
N ILE A 641 29.22 18.35 69.03
CA ILE A 641 28.19 18.33 67.97
C ILE A 641 27.70 16.89 67.77
N PRO A 642 26.39 16.62 67.90
CA PRO A 642 25.84 15.29 67.71
C PRO A 642 25.97 14.85 66.25
N LEU A 643 26.24 13.55 66.04
CA LEU A 643 26.13 12.96 64.72
C LEU A 643 24.68 13.06 64.22
N ALA A 644 24.47 13.25 62.93
CA ALA A 644 23.13 13.24 62.32
C ALA A 644 22.36 11.93 62.57
N THR A 645 23.07 10.85 62.90
CA THR A 645 22.50 9.53 63.23
C THR A 645 22.35 9.27 64.74
N ALA A 646 22.67 10.26 65.60
CA ALA A 646 22.58 10.10 67.05
C ALA A 646 21.12 9.90 67.52
N ALA A 647 20.91 9.07 68.54
CA ALA A 647 19.60 9.00 69.19
C ALA A 647 19.34 10.29 70.00
N GLY A 648 18.15 10.88 69.86
CA GLY A 648 17.73 12.08 70.61
C GLY A 648 17.39 13.31 69.76
N TRP A 649 17.53 13.24 68.43
CA TRP A 649 16.98 14.27 67.53
C TRP A 649 15.45 14.32 67.66
N THR A 650 14.91 15.54 67.70
CA THR A 650 13.48 15.79 67.64
C THR A 650 13.12 16.32 66.26
N ALA A 651 12.34 15.54 65.52
CA ALA A 651 11.89 15.88 64.19
C ALA A 651 10.86 17.03 64.21
N VAL A 652 10.97 17.89 63.21
CA VAL A 652 10.06 19.00 62.94
C VAL A 652 9.63 18.97 61.48
N THR A 653 8.53 19.65 61.15
CA THR A 653 8.16 19.85 59.74
C THR A 653 9.23 20.70 59.07
N SER A 654 9.82 20.20 57.98
CA SER A 654 10.87 20.91 57.24
C SER A 654 10.46 22.35 56.93
N THR A 655 11.26 23.31 57.38
CA THR A 655 11.02 24.73 57.21
C THR A 655 12.33 25.49 57.05
N THR A 656 12.38 26.49 56.17
CA THR A 656 13.57 27.34 55.99
C THR A 656 13.81 28.31 57.16
N SER A 657 12.80 28.48 58.01
CA SER A 657 12.90 29.24 59.26
C SER A 657 12.13 28.51 60.35
N TYR A 658 12.87 28.01 61.34
CA TYR A 658 12.33 27.31 62.50
C TYR A 658 12.44 28.19 63.74
N THR A 659 11.36 28.28 64.52
CA THR A 659 11.37 28.89 65.85
C THR A 659 10.52 28.07 66.80
N ALA A 660 10.99 27.84 68.03
CA ALA A 660 10.24 27.13 69.05
C ALA A 660 10.54 27.65 70.45
N SER A 661 9.55 27.56 71.34
CA SER A 661 9.71 27.78 72.77
C SER A 661 9.36 26.49 73.50
N ILE A 662 10.36 25.86 74.12
CA ILE A 662 10.22 24.52 74.69
C ILE A 662 10.68 24.48 76.15
N PRO A 663 9.94 23.80 77.04
CA PRO A 663 10.40 23.60 78.41
C PRO A 663 11.59 22.65 78.43
N TYR A 664 12.62 22.97 79.23
CA TYR A 664 13.80 22.13 79.42
C TYR A 664 14.21 22.15 80.90
N THR A 665 14.64 21.00 81.43
CA THR A 665 15.11 20.88 82.82
C THR A 665 16.55 20.39 82.82
N LEU A 666 17.45 21.19 83.37
CA LEU A 666 18.87 20.90 83.55
C LEU A 666 19.07 19.88 84.69
N SER A 667 20.12 19.06 84.57
CA SER A 667 20.48 18.11 85.64
C SER A 667 21.11 18.84 86.83
N SER A 668 21.00 18.27 88.03
CA SER A 668 21.63 18.86 89.22
C SER A 668 23.15 18.93 89.06
N GLY A 669 23.73 20.13 89.11
CA GLY A 669 25.18 20.37 89.00
C GLY A 669 25.63 20.99 87.68
N ASP A 670 24.76 21.11 86.68
CA ASP A 670 25.07 21.84 85.43
C ASP A 670 25.03 23.36 85.69
N GLY A 671 26.18 24.04 85.55
CA GLY A 671 26.30 25.50 85.69
C GLY A 671 26.67 26.04 87.08
N SER A 672 27.17 25.19 88.00
CA SER A 672 27.70 25.61 89.32
C SER A 672 29.17 25.99 89.30
#